data_AF-A0A1Q4FI17-F1
#
_entry.id   AF-A0A1Q4FI17-F1
#
_cell.length_a   1.000
_cell.length_b   1.000
_cell.length_c   1.000
_cell.angle_alpha   90.00
_cell.angle_beta   90.00
_cell.angle_gamma   90.00
#
_symmetry.space_group_name_H-M   'P 1'
#
loop_
_entity.id
_entity.type
_entity.pdbx_description
1 polymer ?
#
loop_
_entity_poly.entity_id
_entity_poly.type
_entity_poly.pdbx_seq_one_letter_code
_entity_poly.pdbx_strand_id
1 'polypeptide(L)'
;MSTNDDEIDESGAGVGAGYAAFQLSRALDTQRTHADPDVRARAAQRIARWQAVLAHALDQTADFGSRTPLAGIPAWVTLDVATGGFATGGLRAGGELADHERDMALALPGLREGHERLDLNVHHLSAAGLQALQSRLEDGNYAVDVPEEGALLIVAWLLRHGHDREAQAVIGTIAPFFERLRFFPRAGTASAASGEVCVASAGSVQRQLESLEPQRQIEMQRRAIDVWLPLYDTAVALFLETYEDGWPCQRFASAWPGAARTAVAAFAAAQRQAAEAKQVDKHRVAELYALLERCLQGPETLDGRAVGRVRRIVDDFVRKHGRPASIDHQLRRARQRADVSGPPHARIGETVADRLRRQVAADDGIDDLESLLQPVTADESERFALPVGTAIPAGIRHRLRRCRRAPIEQLVEEGVITSAEVIAQLLPQLAGQIHGAAFADPALRGLFAAIYRAFRRRRSLLLLNLERQVAFDELPWIAALKSLRRTGGEAAASARATLVQTAALTVRAFPQTIVPNKLLREFGALARTADTPCTFTEELAADIFMGRFSPTFVRAAELAIRSLPGDSLYANYYAIDAATASRVFDLARQSSAGKSSATDGLAELCAERAGVSPGTWRPAINGTIIEQQQILTTHNLAPMFGELGLAPLLQAELPPLALRTFDWICRRLERLPPGGHARLIAVKKCAYAWRQMMFYLSHAGSQPRTDTIAEIVATFESRKPSFAHRLGPALRGLQRAAAGAVLPQRQADVDGSRVFLGWTSGRHWLLAD
;
A
#
# COMPACT_ATOMS: atom_id res chain seq x y z
N MET A 1 4.03 -11.48 -21.19
CA MET A 1 3.64 -10.21 -20.53
C MET A 1 3.06 -9.36 -21.63
N SER A 2 1.78 -9.00 -21.50
CA SER A 2 0.84 -8.49 -22.53
C SER A 2 1.33 -8.55 -23.99
N THR A 3 0.81 -9.51 -24.75
CA THR A 3 0.75 -9.47 -26.22
C THR A 3 -0.34 -8.51 -26.73
N ASN A 4 -1.00 -7.76 -25.83
CA ASN A 4 -2.14 -6.90 -26.18
C ASN A 4 -1.92 -5.43 -25.80
N ASP A 5 -0.72 -5.04 -25.37
CA ASP A 5 -0.32 -3.62 -25.32
C ASP A 5 0.31 -3.19 -26.67
N ASP A 6 0.31 -4.09 -27.66
CA ASP A 6 1.06 -4.02 -28.91
C ASP A 6 0.52 -2.99 -29.94
N GLU A 7 -0.55 -2.23 -29.65
CA GLU A 7 -1.17 -1.34 -30.66
C GLU A 7 -1.32 0.16 -30.28
N ILE A 8 -0.89 0.63 -29.09
CA ILE A 8 -1.26 1.99 -28.64
C ILE A 8 -0.15 3.06 -28.74
N ASP A 9 1.12 2.68 -28.93
CA ASP A 9 2.24 3.66 -28.88
C ASP A 9 2.80 4.10 -30.26
N GLU A 10 2.17 3.71 -31.37
CA GLU A 10 2.59 4.18 -32.71
C GLU A 10 1.97 5.53 -33.13
N SER A 11 0.91 5.99 -32.45
CA SER A 11 0.38 7.33 -32.68
C SER A 11 1.17 8.33 -31.85
N GLY A 12 1.72 9.39 -32.47
CA GLY A 12 2.50 10.46 -31.84
C GLY A 12 1.78 11.32 -30.77
N ALA A 13 0.87 10.73 -29.99
CA ALA A 13 0.40 11.25 -28.73
C ALA A 13 1.52 11.07 -27.69
N GLY A 14 1.87 12.14 -26.96
CA GLY A 14 3.06 12.19 -26.11
C GLY A 14 3.24 11.03 -25.11
N VAL A 15 4.46 10.92 -24.58
CA VAL A 15 4.92 9.88 -23.65
C VAL A 15 3.84 9.44 -22.65
N GLY A 16 3.46 8.16 -22.71
CA GLY A 16 2.60 7.54 -21.72
C GLY A 16 1.09 7.82 -21.85
N ALA A 17 0.65 8.44 -22.95
CA ALA A 17 -0.77 8.67 -23.24
C ALA A 17 -1.61 7.37 -23.23
N GLY A 18 -1.08 6.27 -23.78
CA GLY A 18 -1.73 4.96 -23.75
C GLY A 18 -1.95 4.42 -22.33
N TYR A 19 -0.97 4.58 -21.44
CA TYR A 19 -1.10 4.20 -20.03
C TYR A 19 -2.15 5.04 -19.31
N ALA A 20 -2.16 6.36 -19.52
CA ALA A 20 -3.13 7.27 -18.92
C ALA A 20 -4.57 6.93 -19.38
N ALA A 21 -4.77 6.66 -20.67
CA ALA A 21 -6.05 6.24 -21.24
C ALA A 21 -6.52 4.89 -20.65
N PHE A 22 -5.62 3.92 -20.52
CA PHE A 22 -5.92 2.63 -19.88
C PHE A 22 -6.35 2.79 -18.41
N GLN A 23 -5.65 3.64 -17.64
CA GLN A 23 -6.02 3.89 -16.25
C GLN A 23 -7.37 4.61 -16.12
N LEU A 24 -7.68 5.53 -17.04
CA LEU A 24 -9.00 6.15 -17.13
C LEU A 24 -10.09 5.11 -17.38
N SER A 25 -9.91 4.22 -18.36
CA SER A 25 -10.87 3.14 -18.66
C SER A 25 -11.14 2.28 -17.42
N ARG A 26 -10.09 1.87 -16.70
CA ARG A 26 -10.24 1.09 -15.45
C ARG A 26 -11.00 1.84 -14.37
N ALA A 27 -10.80 3.16 -14.27
CA ALA A 27 -11.51 3.98 -13.29
C ALA A 27 -13.00 4.09 -13.66
N LEU A 28 -13.34 4.27 -14.94
CA LEU A 28 -14.71 4.26 -15.46
C LEU A 28 -15.42 2.93 -15.20
N ASP A 29 -14.77 1.80 -15.48
CA ASP A 29 -15.31 0.47 -15.20
C ASP A 29 -15.59 0.26 -13.72
N THR A 30 -14.65 0.69 -12.86
CA THR A 30 -14.84 0.63 -11.39
C THR A 30 -16.04 1.46 -10.96
N GLN A 31 -16.18 2.69 -11.48
CA GLN A 31 -17.31 3.56 -11.15
C GLN A 31 -18.65 2.95 -11.58
N ARG A 32 -18.70 2.26 -12.72
CA ARG A 32 -19.95 1.67 -13.23
C ARG A 32 -20.34 0.37 -12.54
N THR A 33 -19.37 -0.48 -12.22
CA THR A 33 -19.63 -1.89 -11.84
C THR A 33 -19.48 -2.17 -10.36
N HIS A 34 -18.76 -1.34 -9.60
CA HIS A 34 -18.44 -1.67 -8.22
C HIS A 34 -19.66 -1.49 -7.29
N ALA A 35 -19.96 -2.50 -6.47
CA ALA A 35 -21.14 -2.52 -5.60
C ALA A 35 -21.12 -1.44 -4.52
N ASP A 36 -19.93 -1.11 -4.00
CA ASP A 36 -19.70 -0.11 -2.95
C ASP A 36 -19.74 1.35 -3.50
N PRO A 37 -20.66 2.21 -3.01
CA PRO A 37 -20.74 3.64 -3.37
C PRO A 37 -19.46 4.43 -3.14
N ASP A 38 -18.69 4.16 -2.09
CA ASP A 38 -17.49 4.93 -1.77
C ASP A 38 -16.32 4.56 -2.67
N VAL A 39 -16.29 3.30 -3.12
CA VAL A 39 -15.36 2.89 -4.18
C VAL A 39 -15.72 3.57 -5.50
N ARG A 40 -17.02 3.76 -5.79
CA ARG A 40 -17.46 4.54 -6.97
C ARG A 40 -17.09 6.03 -6.84
N ALA A 41 -17.26 6.64 -5.67
CA ALA A 41 -16.87 8.03 -5.44
C ALA A 41 -15.35 8.24 -5.59
N ARG A 42 -14.54 7.34 -5.02
CA ARG A 42 -13.08 7.34 -5.23
C ARG A 42 -12.71 7.08 -6.69
N ALA A 43 -13.49 6.29 -7.41
CA ALA A 43 -13.30 6.09 -8.85
C ALA A 43 -13.57 7.39 -9.63
N ALA A 44 -14.61 8.16 -9.26
CA ALA A 44 -14.88 9.48 -9.86
C ALA A 44 -13.72 10.47 -9.68
N GLN A 45 -13.12 10.53 -8.49
CA GLN A 45 -11.92 11.34 -8.26
C GLN A 45 -10.73 10.90 -9.13
N ARG A 46 -10.54 9.58 -9.30
CA ARG A 46 -9.49 9.05 -10.20
C ARG A 46 -9.77 9.40 -11.66
N ILE A 47 -11.03 9.38 -12.09
CA ILE A 47 -11.44 9.78 -13.45
C ILE A 47 -11.03 11.24 -13.71
N ALA A 48 -11.43 12.16 -12.82
CA ALA A 48 -11.08 13.58 -12.95
C ALA A 48 -9.57 13.80 -13.05
N ARG A 49 -8.79 13.10 -12.22
CA ARG A 49 -7.31 13.18 -12.26
C ARG A 49 -6.72 12.69 -13.58
N TRP A 50 -7.22 11.58 -14.12
CA TRP A 50 -6.71 11.04 -15.39
C TRP A 50 -7.17 11.85 -16.60
N GLN A 51 -8.36 12.44 -16.55
CA GLN A 51 -8.80 13.42 -17.53
C GLN A 51 -7.90 14.65 -17.56
N ALA A 52 -7.51 15.19 -16.39
CA ALA A 52 -6.58 16.30 -16.31
C ALA A 52 -5.21 15.96 -16.91
N VAL A 53 -4.66 14.77 -16.61
CA VAL A 53 -3.40 14.29 -17.20
C VAL A 53 -3.49 14.21 -18.73
N LEU A 54 -4.57 13.63 -19.26
CA LEU A 54 -4.77 13.50 -20.70
C LEU A 54 -4.98 14.85 -21.39
N ALA A 55 -5.72 15.77 -20.78
CA ALA A 55 -5.88 17.14 -21.29
C ALA A 55 -4.52 17.83 -21.38
N HIS A 56 -3.70 17.76 -20.33
CA HIS A 56 -2.35 18.32 -20.36
C HIS A 56 -1.44 17.70 -21.43
N ALA A 57 -1.57 16.40 -21.68
CA ALA A 57 -0.84 15.71 -22.75
C ALA A 57 -1.29 16.17 -24.15
N LEU A 58 -2.61 16.29 -24.37
CA LEU A 58 -3.20 16.70 -25.66
C LEU A 58 -2.93 18.17 -25.97
N ASP A 59 -3.05 19.04 -24.97
CA ASP A 59 -2.83 20.48 -25.09
C ASP A 59 -1.33 20.84 -25.08
N GLN A 60 -0.44 19.86 -24.88
CA GLN A 60 1.02 20.05 -24.74
C GLN A 60 1.40 21.06 -23.66
N THR A 61 0.58 21.16 -22.62
CA THR A 61 0.81 22.05 -21.47
C THR A 61 1.62 21.38 -20.37
N ALA A 62 1.87 20.06 -20.49
CA ALA A 62 2.81 19.33 -19.66
C ALA A 62 3.82 18.51 -20.47
N ASP A 63 5.10 18.58 -20.10
CA ASP A 63 6.20 17.79 -20.65
C ASP A 63 6.49 16.57 -19.76
N PHE A 64 5.73 15.49 -19.96
CA PHE A 64 5.89 14.26 -19.18
C PHE A 64 7.21 13.56 -19.50
N GLY A 65 7.99 13.26 -18.46
CA GLY A 65 9.37 12.76 -18.59
C GLY A 65 10.42 13.78 -18.13
N SER A 66 10.03 15.03 -17.94
CA SER A 66 10.87 16.09 -17.36
C SER A 66 10.71 16.22 -15.85
N ARG A 67 11.76 16.67 -15.16
CA ARG A 67 11.75 17.08 -13.75
C ARG A 67 10.99 18.38 -13.49
N THR A 68 10.65 19.14 -14.54
CA THR A 68 9.81 20.35 -14.50
C THR A 68 8.73 20.23 -15.56
N PRO A 69 7.74 19.34 -15.37
CA PRO A 69 6.76 19.03 -16.41
C PRO A 69 5.81 20.18 -16.70
N LEU A 70 5.66 21.17 -15.81
CA LEU A 70 4.76 22.31 -15.99
C LEU A 70 5.56 23.59 -16.19
N ALA A 71 5.22 24.36 -17.23
CA ALA A 71 5.90 25.62 -17.55
C ALA A 71 5.82 26.64 -16.40
N GLY A 72 6.93 27.32 -16.12
CA GLY A 72 7.02 28.32 -15.06
C GLY A 72 6.92 27.77 -13.63
N ILE A 73 6.92 26.45 -13.45
CA ILE A 73 6.90 25.79 -12.13
C ILE A 73 8.29 25.22 -11.81
N PRO A 74 8.99 25.76 -10.80
CA PRO A 74 10.29 25.24 -10.38
C PRO A 74 10.23 23.80 -9.89
N ALA A 75 11.32 23.06 -10.05
CA ALA A 75 11.41 21.65 -9.64
C ALA A 75 11.20 21.42 -8.13
N TRP A 76 11.39 22.44 -7.29
CA TRP A 76 11.19 22.32 -5.84
C TRP A 76 9.71 22.31 -5.44
N VAL A 77 8.81 22.82 -6.31
CA VAL A 77 7.36 22.85 -6.05
C VAL A 77 6.79 21.43 -6.09
N THR A 78 6.00 21.11 -5.08
CA THR A 78 5.34 19.83 -4.90
C THR A 78 4.08 19.77 -5.75
N LEU A 79 4.16 19.02 -6.85
CA LEU A 79 3.05 18.77 -7.75
C LEU A 79 2.09 17.71 -7.19
N ASP A 80 0.80 17.78 -7.56
CA ASP A 80 -0.11 16.65 -7.40
C ASP A 80 0.10 15.67 -8.57
N VAL A 81 0.52 14.47 -8.22
CA VAL A 81 1.01 13.46 -9.17
C VAL A 81 0.14 12.21 -9.09
N ALA A 82 -0.42 11.79 -10.23
CA ALA A 82 -1.19 10.56 -10.34
C ALA A 82 -0.28 9.31 -10.19
N THR A 83 -0.90 8.14 -10.12
CA THR A 83 -0.14 6.88 -10.13
C THR A 83 0.66 6.76 -11.43
N GLY A 84 1.90 6.27 -11.38
CA GLY A 84 2.79 6.21 -12.55
C GLY A 84 3.65 7.47 -12.76
N GLY A 85 3.47 8.52 -11.96
CA GLY A 85 4.36 9.69 -11.98
C GLY A 85 3.90 10.86 -12.84
N PHE A 86 2.67 10.83 -13.34
CA PHE A 86 2.11 11.90 -14.19
C PHE A 86 1.62 13.08 -13.34
N ALA A 87 2.16 14.27 -13.59
CA ALA A 87 1.65 15.51 -12.98
C ALA A 87 0.23 15.81 -13.47
N THR A 88 -0.66 16.16 -12.54
CA THR A 88 -2.08 16.45 -12.85
C THR A 88 -2.35 17.92 -13.16
N GLY A 89 -1.34 18.79 -13.08
CA GLY A 89 -1.47 20.25 -13.14
C GLY A 89 -1.64 20.92 -11.76
N GLY A 90 -2.16 20.19 -10.77
CA GLY A 90 -2.36 20.71 -9.41
C GLY A 90 -1.05 20.92 -8.64
N LEU A 91 -1.02 21.94 -7.78
CA LEU A 91 0.08 22.21 -6.83
C LEU A 91 -0.39 21.87 -5.41
N ARG A 92 0.35 21.05 -4.67
CA ARG A 92 -0.10 20.50 -3.38
C ARG A 92 -0.17 21.54 -2.26
N ALA A 93 0.65 22.58 -2.31
CA ALA A 93 0.57 23.74 -1.42
C ALA A 93 -0.34 24.86 -1.98
N GLY A 94 -0.94 24.66 -3.16
CA GLY A 94 -1.85 25.62 -3.78
C GLY A 94 -3.27 25.07 -3.91
N GLY A 95 -4.02 25.58 -4.89
CA GLY A 95 -5.42 25.22 -5.11
C GLY A 95 -6.37 26.04 -4.23
N GLU A 96 -7.55 25.50 -3.92
CA GLU A 96 -8.50 26.12 -2.99
C GLU A 96 -7.86 26.34 -1.60
N LEU A 97 -8.32 27.35 -0.87
CA LEU A 97 -7.84 27.63 0.48
C LEU A 97 -8.18 26.46 1.41
N ALA A 98 -7.16 25.90 2.07
CA ALA A 98 -7.36 24.89 3.10
C ALA A 98 -8.14 25.48 4.30
N ASP A 99 -8.75 24.62 5.11
CA ASP A 99 -9.59 25.04 6.26
C ASP A 99 -8.87 26.05 7.17
N HIS A 100 -7.62 25.77 7.54
CA HIS A 100 -6.83 26.67 8.37
C HIS A 100 -6.42 27.98 7.67
N GLU A 101 -6.30 28.00 6.33
CA GLU A 101 -6.11 29.25 5.58
C GLU A 101 -7.37 30.10 5.64
N ARG A 102 -8.55 29.47 5.53
CA ARG A 102 -9.86 30.15 5.63
C ARG A 102 -10.10 30.69 7.04
N ASP A 103 -9.80 29.91 8.07
CA ASP A 103 -9.94 30.35 9.46
C ASP A 103 -9.03 31.54 9.76
N MET A 104 -7.79 31.51 9.26
CA MET A 104 -6.86 32.64 9.39
C MET A 104 -7.29 33.85 8.57
N ALA A 105 -7.87 33.62 7.38
CA ALA A 105 -8.40 34.69 6.54
C ALA A 105 -9.57 35.41 7.22
N LEU A 106 -10.44 34.68 7.93
CA LEU A 106 -11.54 35.25 8.71
C LEU A 106 -11.04 36.05 9.93
N ALA A 107 -9.91 35.68 10.50
CA ALA A 107 -9.35 36.32 11.69
C ALA A 107 -8.55 37.61 11.37
N LEU A 108 -8.05 37.77 10.15
CA LEU A 108 -7.20 38.88 9.77
C LEU A 108 -7.97 39.98 9.02
N PRO A 109 -7.99 41.23 9.52
CA PRO A 109 -8.62 42.32 8.81
C PRO A 109 -7.79 42.77 7.60
N GLY A 110 -8.47 43.25 6.55
CA GLY A 110 -7.81 43.93 5.42
C GLY A 110 -7.26 43.02 4.32
N LEU A 111 -7.62 41.73 4.31
CA LEU A 111 -7.30 40.83 3.19
C LEU A 111 -8.08 41.23 1.95
N ARG A 112 -7.41 41.22 0.80
CA ARG A 112 -8.01 41.53 -0.49
C ARG A 112 -8.67 40.27 -1.04
N GLU A 113 -9.94 40.40 -1.42
CA GLU A 113 -10.71 39.33 -2.05
C GLU A 113 -9.99 38.83 -3.31
N GLY A 114 -9.84 37.51 -3.44
CA GLY A 114 -9.11 36.85 -4.53
C GLY A 114 -7.58 36.86 -4.39
N HIS A 115 -7.02 37.57 -3.41
CA HIS A 115 -5.58 37.60 -3.12
C HIS A 115 -5.26 37.14 -1.69
N GLU A 116 -6.18 36.40 -1.06
CA GLU A 116 -6.09 36.00 0.34
C GLU A 116 -4.76 35.29 0.63
N ARG A 117 -4.34 34.37 -0.25
CA ARG A 117 -3.09 33.61 -0.05
C ARG A 117 -1.83 34.48 -0.11
N LEU A 118 -1.81 35.46 -1.01
CA LEU A 118 -0.72 36.44 -1.08
C LEU A 118 -0.64 37.23 0.23
N ASP A 119 -1.79 37.75 0.68
CA ASP A 119 -1.86 38.57 1.88
C ASP A 119 -1.55 37.79 3.15
N LEU A 120 -1.94 36.52 3.23
CA LEU A 120 -1.58 35.61 4.33
C LEU A 120 -0.07 35.35 4.39
N ASN A 121 0.56 35.04 3.25
CA ASN A 121 2.03 34.86 3.19
C ASN A 121 2.77 36.16 3.56
N VAL A 122 2.29 37.32 3.08
CA VAL A 122 2.86 38.64 3.40
C VAL A 122 2.68 38.98 4.88
N HIS A 123 1.51 38.67 5.48
CA HIS A 123 1.26 38.87 6.89
C HIS A 123 2.31 38.17 7.77
N HIS A 124 2.71 36.95 7.39
CA HIS A 124 3.74 36.19 8.09
C HIS A 124 5.15 36.81 8.05
N LEU A 125 5.40 37.75 7.13
CA LEU A 125 6.64 38.55 7.08
C LEU A 125 6.54 39.86 7.90
N SER A 126 5.36 40.21 8.41
CA SER A 126 5.22 41.33 9.36
C SER A 126 5.85 41.00 10.71
N ALA A 127 6.11 42.03 11.54
CA ALA A 127 6.64 41.82 12.88
C ALA A 127 5.78 40.86 13.73
N ALA A 128 4.45 41.02 13.69
CA ALA A 128 3.51 40.16 14.41
C ALA A 128 3.49 38.74 13.84
N GLY A 129 3.52 38.59 12.52
CA GLY A 129 3.54 37.30 11.84
C GLY A 129 4.83 36.51 12.12
N LEU A 130 5.99 37.18 12.09
CA LEU A 130 7.28 36.59 12.43
C LEU A 130 7.32 36.15 13.90
N GLN A 131 6.82 36.97 14.81
CA GLN A 131 6.72 36.60 16.23
C GLN A 131 5.86 35.36 16.42
N ALA A 132 4.70 35.28 15.77
CA ALA A 132 3.83 34.10 15.84
C ALA A 132 4.50 32.83 15.28
N LEU A 133 5.25 32.93 14.18
CA LEU A 133 6.02 31.81 13.63
C LEU A 133 7.15 31.38 14.57
N GLN A 134 7.83 32.33 15.21
CA GLN A 134 8.89 32.04 16.19
C GLN A 134 8.34 31.35 17.43
N SER A 135 7.20 31.78 17.97
CA SER A 135 6.56 31.09 19.10
C SER A 135 6.14 29.66 18.74
N ARG A 136 5.61 29.45 17.53
CA ARG A 136 5.30 28.07 17.06
C ARG A 136 6.54 27.19 16.99
N LEU A 137 7.71 27.74 16.63
CA LEU A 137 8.96 26.99 16.61
C LEU A 137 9.40 26.58 18.00
N GLU A 138 9.29 27.48 18.97
CA GLU A 138 9.62 27.22 20.38
C GLU A 138 8.71 26.16 20.99
N ASP A 139 7.40 26.30 20.79
CA ASP A 139 6.39 25.41 21.38
C ASP A 139 6.23 24.09 20.60
N GLY A 140 6.82 23.99 19.40
CA GLY A 140 6.64 22.85 18.51
C GLY A 140 5.20 22.72 17.97
N ASN A 141 4.41 23.80 18.02
CA ASN A 141 2.99 23.82 17.62
C ASN A 141 2.83 24.13 16.12
N TYR A 142 3.36 23.24 15.27
CA TYR A 142 3.16 23.26 13.84
C TYR A 142 3.11 21.85 13.24
N ALA A 143 2.39 21.70 12.13
CA ALA A 143 2.44 20.50 11.29
C ALA A 143 2.77 20.86 9.84
N VAL A 144 3.74 20.16 9.27
CA VAL A 144 4.20 20.31 7.88
C VAL A 144 3.71 19.09 7.08
N ASP A 145 2.70 19.31 6.25
CA ASP A 145 2.10 18.30 5.37
C ASP A 145 2.78 18.31 3.99
N VAL A 146 3.21 19.48 3.52
CA VAL A 146 4.03 19.67 2.30
C VAL A 146 5.26 20.51 2.61
N PRO A 147 6.44 20.24 2.00
CA PRO A 147 7.69 20.91 2.35
C PRO A 147 7.65 22.45 2.34
N GLU A 148 6.85 23.03 1.45
CA GLU A 148 6.66 24.46 1.25
C GLU A 148 6.19 25.16 2.54
N GLU A 149 5.35 24.51 3.33
CA GLU A 149 4.81 25.07 4.58
C GLU A 149 5.89 25.32 5.64
N GLY A 150 7.06 24.70 5.50
CA GLY A 150 8.21 24.95 6.37
C GLY A 150 9.03 26.18 5.98
N ALA A 151 8.81 26.77 4.80
CA ALA A 151 9.68 27.82 4.27
C ALA A 151 9.66 29.10 5.12
N LEU A 152 8.48 29.60 5.50
CA LEU A 152 8.39 30.81 6.32
C LEU A 152 8.82 30.57 7.77
N LEU A 153 8.68 29.35 8.30
CA LEU A 153 9.27 29.01 9.59
C LEU A 153 10.82 29.07 9.53
N ILE A 154 11.43 28.56 8.45
CA ILE A 154 12.88 28.69 8.26
C ILE A 154 13.30 30.16 8.16
N VAL A 155 12.57 30.98 7.41
CA VAL A 155 12.82 32.43 7.32
C VAL A 155 12.74 33.07 8.70
N ALA A 156 11.69 32.77 9.48
CA ALA A 156 11.51 33.31 10.83
C ALA A 156 12.65 32.88 11.78
N TRP A 157 13.15 31.65 11.65
CA TRP A 157 14.30 31.15 12.40
C TRP A 157 15.60 31.86 12.00
N LEU A 158 15.85 32.01 10.69
CA LEU A 158 17.05 32.67 10.15
C LEU A 158 17.16 34.12 10.61
N LEU A 159 16.07 34.90 10.49
CA LEU A 159 16.02 36.30 10.92
C LEU A 159 16.27 36.44 12.43
N ARG A 160 15.69 35.54 13.24
CA ARG A 160 15.92 35.54 14.70
C ARG A 160 17.39 35.33 15.07
N HIS A 161 18.12 34.55 14.27
CA HIS A 161 19.52 34.21 14.50
C HIS A 161 20.51 35.07 13.70
N GLY A 162 20.05 36.16 13.06
CA GLY A 162 20.90 37.11 12.34
C GLY A 162 21.41 36.63 10.97
N HIS A 163 20.76 35.62 10.38
CA HIS A 163 21.05 35.11 9.04
C HIS A 163 20.21 35.80 7.96
N ASP A 164 20.29 37.14 7.91
CA ASP A 164 19.40 37.98 7.10
C ASP A 164 19.58 37.78 5.59
N ARG A 165 20.82 37.54 5.14
CA ARG A 165 21.11 37.34 3.71
C ARG A 165 20.49 36.04 3.20
N GLU A 166 20.62 34.97 3.97
CA GLU A 166 20.02 33.67 3.69
C GLU A 166 18.49 33.77 3.71
N ALA A 167 17.91 34.47 4.70
CA ALA A 167 16.48 34.72 4.76
C ALA A 167 15.97 35.48 3.52
N GLN A 168 16.66 36.56 3.13
CA GLN A 168 16.30 37.36 1.97
C GLN A 168 16.41 36.57 0.66
N ALA A 169 17.41 35.70 0.53
CA ALA A 169 17.56 34.83 -0.65
C ALA A 169 16.41 33.81 -0.77
N VAL A 170 15.98 33.23 0.37
CA VAL A 170 14.80 32.35 0.40
C VAL A 170 13.56 33.13 0.01
N ILE A 171 13.29 34.29 0.64
CA ILE A 171 12.13 35.14 0.33
C ILE A 171 12.12 35.53 -1.15
N GLY A 172 13.24 35.98 -1.72
CA GLY A 172 13.34 36.34 -3.13
C GLY A 172 13.01 35.19 -4.08
N THR A 173 13.23 33.95 -3.65
CA THR A 173 12.90 32.74 -4.44
C THR A 173 11.41 32.37 -4.33
N ILE A 174 10.79 32.51 -3.15
CA ILE A 174 9.41 32.06 -2.90
C ILE A 174 8.35 33.14 -3.09
N ALA A 175 8.70 34.42 -2.94
CA ALA A 175 7.77 35.56 -3.07
C ALA A 175 7.02 35.60 -4.41
N PRO A 176 7.63 35.27 -5.57
CA PRO A 176 6.90 35.18 -6.84
C PRO A 176 5.75 34.17 -6.85
N PHE A 177 5.69 33.26 -5.87
CA PHE A 177 4.67 32.23 -5.74
C PHE A 177 3.68 32.45 -4.60
N PHE A 178 3.75 33.58 -3.87
CA PHE A 178 2.91 33.84 -2.70
C PHE A 178 1.41 33.86 -2.99
N GLU A 179 1.02 34.24 -4.20
CA GLU A 179 -0.39 34.21 -4.61
C GLU A 179 -0.89 32.78 -4.88
N ARG A 180 0.03 31.86 -5.23
CA ARG A 180 -0.31 30.51 -5.72
C ARG A 180 -0.08 29.41 -4.69
N LEU A 181 0.88 29.59 -3.78
CA LEU A 181 1.37 28.57 -2.85
C LEU A 181 1.35 29.06 -1.41
N ARG A 182 0.94 28.20 -0.49
CA ARG A 182 1.04 28.38 0.95
C ARG A 182 2.46 28.04 1.42
N PHE A 183 3.09 28.94 2.18
CA PHE A 183 4.44 28.74 2.73
C PHE A 183 4.50 28.74 4.26
N PHE A 184 3.35 28.66 4.93
CA PHE A 184 3.21 28.58 6.38
C PHE A 184 2.42 27.32 6.79
N PRO A 185 2.65 26.78 7.99
CA PRO A 185 2.01 25.55 8.43
C PRO A 185 0.71 25.81 9.19
N ARG A 186 -0.13 24.77 9.28
CA ARG A 186 -1.22 24.71 10.26
C ARG A 186 -0.68 24.47 11.69
N ALA A 187 -1.50 24.76 12.69
CA ALA A 187 -1.24 24.32 14.06
C ALA A 187 -1.31 22.78 14.16
N GLY A 188 -0.52 22.21 15.05
CA GLY A 188 -0.39 20.76 15.23
C GLY A 188 0.84 20.44 16.07
N THR A 189 0.93 19.23 16.61
CA THR A 189 2.07 18.84 17.43
C THR A 189 3.20 18.31 16.55
N ALA A 190 4.38 18.92 16.63
CA ALA A 190 5.58 18.34 16.08
C ALA A 190 5.84 16.99 16.77
N SER A 191 5.83 15.90 16.00
CA SER A 191 6.07 14.55 16.53
C SER A 191 7.39 14.49 17.30
N ALA A 192 7.28 14.11 18.58
CA ALA A 192 8.39 14.08 19.52
C ALA A 192 9.50 13.13 19.07
N ALA A 193 10.72 13.41 19.52
CA ALA A 193 11.89 12.59 19.25
C ALA A 193 11.86 11.29 20.08
N SER A 194 11.22 10.24 19.57
CA SER A 194 11.48 8.87 20.01
C SER A 194 12.02 8.03 18.86
N GLY A 195 12.88 7.06 19.16
CA GLY A 195 13.38 6.05 18.20
C GLY A 195 12.31 5.06 17.72
N GLU A 196 11.04 5.46 17.82
CA GLU A 196 9.86 4.66 17.54
C GLU A 196 9.09 5.31 16.40
N VAL A 197 8.29 4.48 15.72
CA VAL A 197 7.46 4.93 14.62
C VAL A 197 6.05 4.43 14.82
N CYS A 198 5.09 5.06 14.14
CA CYS A 198 3.74 4.55 13.99
C CYS A 198 3.38 4.43 12.51
N VAL A 199 2.60 3.41 12.16
CA VAL A 199 2.20 3.12 10.76
C VAL A 199 1.10 4.07 10.28
N ALA A 200 0.26 4.53 11.19
CA ALA A 200 -0.78 5.51 10.95
C ALA A 200 -0.88 6.45 12.15
N SER A 201 -1.25 7.71 11.90
CA SER A 201 -1.56 8.63 12.99
C SER A 201 -2.93 8.32 13.60
N ALA A 202 -3.12 8.69 14.87
CA ALA A 202 -4.38 8.55 15.58
C ALA A 202 -5.55 9.19 14.81
N GLY A 203 -5.37 10.40 14.27
CA GLY A 203 -6.39 11.11 13.50
C GLY A 203 -6.74 10.42 12.17
N SER A 204 -5.77 9.75 11.52
CA SER A 204 -6.06 8.95 10.32
C SER A 204 -6.93 7.74 10.64
N VAL A 205 -6.65 7.04 11.75
CA VAL A 205 -7.45 5.87 12.15
C VAL A 205 -8.80 6.30 12.71
N GLN A 206 -8.86 7.40 13.47
CA GLN A 206 -10.10 8.00 13.94
C GLN A 206 -11.07 8.24 12.78
N ARG A 207 -10.66 8.96 11.73
CA ARG A 207 -11.51 9.20 10.54
C ARG A 207 -11.95 7.91 9.86
N GLN A 208 -11.07 6.91 9.80
CA GLN A 208 -11.40 5.60 9.23
C GLN A 208 -12.43 4.83 10.07
N LEU A 209 -12.41 5.01 11.39
CA LEU A 209 -13.37 4.40 12.31
C LEU A 209 -14.72 5.12 12.28
N GLU A 210 -14.71 6.45 12.18
CA GLU A 210 -15.92 7.28 12.00
C GLU A 210 -16.61 7.00 10.66
N SER A 211 -15.85 6.64 9.63
CA SER A 211 -16.39 6.24 8.31
C SER A 211 -16.84 4.78 8.23
N LEU A 212 -16.88 4.03 9.34
CA LEU A 212 -17.31 2.64 9.30
C LEU A 212 -18.82 2.54 9.09
N GLU A 213 -19.21 2.09 7.90
CA GLU A 213 -20.61 1.81 7.61
C GLU A 213 -21.05 0.43 8.11
N PRO A 214 -22.33 0.27 8.52
CA PRO A 214 -22.92 -1.03 8.78
C PRO A 214 -22.83 -1.97 7.56
N GLN A 215 -22.45 -3.22 7.80
CA GLN A 215 -22.38 -4.21 6.72
C GLN A 215 -23.79 -4.63 6.31
N ARG A 216 -24.23 -4.19 5.13
CA ARG A 216 -25.58 -4.50 4.58
C ARG A 216 -25.97 -5.97 4.66
N GLN A 217 -25.03 -6.90 4.43
CA GLN A 217 -25.29 -8.33 4.52
C GLN A 217 -25.66 -8.78 5.95
N ILE A 218 -24.99 -8.23 6.96
CA ILE A 218 -25.29 -8.51 8.37
C ILE A 218 -26.63 -7.88 8.76
N GLU A 219 -26.94 -6.67 8.28
CA GLU A 219 -28.24 -6.03 8.53
C GLU A 219 -29.39 -6.80 7.89
N MET A 220 -29.22 -7.28 6.66
CA MET A 220 -30.19 -8.15 5.99
C MET A 220 -30.38 -9.46 6.75
N GLN A 221 -29.30 -10.05 7.27
CA GLN A 221 -29.37 -11.26 8.09
C GLN A 221 -30.12 -11.02 9.41
N ARG A 222 -29.79 -9.94 10.13
CA ARG A 222 -30.51 -9.50 11.35
C ARG A 222 -31.99 -9.36 11.09
N ARG A 223 -32.37 -8.56 10.08
CA ARG A 223 -33.78 -8.36 9.73
C ARG A 223 -34.47 -9.67 9.31
N ALA A 224 -33.76 -10.56 8.60
CA ALA A 224 -34.30 -11.88 8.29
C ALA A 224 -34.63 -12.67 9.55
N ILE A 225 -33.75 -12.67 10.54
CA ILE A 225 -33.90 -13.45 11.78
C ILE A 225 -34.87 -12.81 12.77
N ASP A 226 -34.81 -11.49 12.94
CA ASP A 226 -35.60 -10.79 13.98
C ASP A 226 -37.02 -10.46 13.54
N VAL A 227 -37.25 -10.28 12.23
CA VAL A 227 -38.55 -9.86 11.69
C VAL A 227 -39.18 -10.98 10.87
N TRP A 228 -38.52 -11.39 9.79
CA TRP A 228 -39.17 -12.22 8.77
C TRP A 228 -39.34 -13.69 9.17
N LEU A 229 -38.38 -14.26 9.88
CA LEU A 229 -38.44 -15.65 10.32
C LEU A 229 -39.53 -15.87 11.38
N PRO A 230 -39.68 -15.03 12.42
CA PRO A 230 -40.80 -15.11 13.35
C PRO A 230 -42.17 -14.99 12.67
N LEU A 231 -42.32 -14.06 11.72
CA LEU A 231 -43.56 -13.93 10.94
C LEU A 231 -43.86 -15.20 10.13
N TYR A 232 -42.84 -15.84 9.55
CA TYR A 232 -43.03 -17.11 8.86
C TYR A 232 -43.49 -18.22 9.83
N ASP A 233 -42.86 -18.31 11.00
CA ASP A 233 -43.23 -19.27 12.04
C ASP A 233 -44.67 -19.06 12.52
N THR A 234 -45.09 -17.80 12.71
CA THR A 234 -46.46 -17.43 13.09
C THR A 234 -47.47 -17.84 12.02
N ALA A 235 -47.21 -17.54 10.73
CA ALA A 235 -48.11 -17.93 9.65
C ALA A 235 -48.26 -19.46 9.56
N VAL A 236 -47.15 -20.19 9.68
CA VAL A 236 -47.17 -21.67 9.69
C VAL A 236 -47.95 -22.20 10.89
N ALA A 237 -47.74 -21.66 12.09
CA ALA A 237 -48.45 -22.07 13.29
C ALA A 237 -49.96 -21.86 13.15
N LEU A 238 -50.38 -20.69 12.67
CA LEU A 238 -51.79 -20.38 12.44
C LEU A 238 -52.42 -21.33 11.42
N PHE A 239 -51.73 -21.66 10.33
CA PHE A 239 -52.28 -22.63 9.39
C PHE A 239 -52.32 -24.04 9.97
N LEU A 240 -51.34 -24.48 10.76
CA LEU A 240 -51.33 -25.80 11.40
C LEU A 240 -52.54 -26.01 12.33
N GLU A 241 -53.04 -24.96 12.99
CA GLU A 241 -54.27 -25.01 13.79
C GLU A 241 -55.53 -25.32 12.96
N THR A 242 -55.47 -25.13 11.63
CA THR A 242 -56.60 -25.33 10.72
C THR A 242 -56.66 -26.70 10.05
N TYR A 243 -55.72 -27.59 10.38
CA TYR A 243 -55.63 -28.90 9.77
C TYR A 243 -56.68 -29.87 10.33
N GLU A 244 -57.35 -30.58 9.43
CA GLU A 244 -58.17 -31.76 9.71
C GLU A 244 -57.85 -32.82 8.65
N ASP A 245 -57.64 -34.06 9.07
CA ASP A 245 -57.26 -35.20 8.19
C ASP A 245 -56.13 -34.90 7.18
N GLY A 246 -55.16 -34.07 7.60
CA GLY A 246 -54.00 -33.71 6.79
C GLY A 246 -54.24 -32.62 5.74
N TRP A 247 -55.39 -31.94 5.78
CA TRP A 247 -55.73 -30.81 4.91
C TRP A 247 -55.91 -29.51 5.71
N PRO A 248 -55.27 -28.39 5.30
CA PRO A 248 -55.45 -27.09 5.96
C PRO A 248 -56.82 -26.46 5.65
N CYS A 249 -57.17 -25.41 6.40
CA CYS A 249 -58.37 -24.58 6.23
C CYS A 249 -59.69 -25.34 6.39
N GLN A 250 -59.72 -26.41 7.19
CA GLN A 250 -60.92 -27.22 7.43
C GLN A 250 -61.60 -26.84 8.76
N ARG A 251 -60.77 -26.59 9.79
CA ARG A 251 -61.23 -26.26 11.13
C ARG A 251 -60.68 -24.91 11.57
N PHE A 252 -61.45 -24.15 12.34
CA PHE A 252 -60.99 -22.88 12.91
C PHE A 252 -61.37 -22.80 14.38
N ALA A 253 -60.38 -22.59 15.26
CA ALA A 253 -60.65 -22.32 16.67
C ALA A 253 -61.30 -20.93 16.83
N SER A 254 -62.09 -20.73 17.88
CA SER A 254 -62.81 -19.47 18.13
C SER A 254 -61.88 -18.25 18.25
N ALA A 255 -60.66 -18.44 18.77
CA ALA A 255 -59.66 -17.39 18.91
C ALA A 255 -58.83 -17.15 17.63
N TRP A 256 -58.89 -18.06 16.65
CA TRP A 256 -58.03 -18.03 15.46
C TRP A 256 -58.19 -16.74 14.62
N PRO A 257 -59.40 -16.24 14.32
CA PRO A 257 -59.55 -15.03 13.51
C PRO A 257 -58.91 -13.78 14.13
N GLY A 258 -58.91 -13.69 15.47
CA GLY A 258 -58.24 -12.62 16.20
C GLY A 258 -56.71 -12.70 16.06
N ALA A 259 -56.14 -13.88 16.27
CA ALA A 259 -54.70 -14.12 16.15
C ALA A 259 -54.19 -13.90 14.71
N ALA A 260 -54.95 -14.37 13.71
CA ALA A 260 -54.61 -14.19 12.31
C ALA A 260 -54.67 -12.72 11.87
N ARG A 261 -55.67 -11.93 12.31
CA ARG A 261 -55.72 -10.48 12.03
C ARG A 261 -54.51 -9.74 12.60
N THR A 262 -54.12 -10.04 13.84
CA THR A 262 -52.93 -9.46 14.47
C THR A 262 -51.65 -9.79 13.68
N ALA A 263 -51.51 -11.05 13.25
CA ALA A 263 -50.36 -11.48 12.46
C ALA A 263 -50.29 -10.78 11.10
N VAL A 264 -51.41 -10.66 10.38
CA VAL A 264 -51.48 -9.96 9.08
C VAL A 264 -51.13 -8.48 9.25
N ALA A 265 -51.64 -7.81 10.28
CA ALA A 265 -51.30 -6.42 10.57
C ALA A 265 -49.80 -6.22 10.88
N ALA A 266 -49.20 -7.13 11.67
CA ALA A 266 -47.77 -7.10 11.96
C ALA A 266 -46.91 -7.31 10.69
N PHE A 267 -47.32 -8.22 9.81
CA PHE A 267 -46.65 -8.46 8.53
C PHE A 267 -46.76 -7.26 7.59
N ALA A 268 -47.93 -6.63 7.49
CA ALA A 268 -48.12 -5.42 6.68
C ALA A 268 -47.27 -4.25 7.18
N ALA A 269 -47.16 -4.06 8.50
CA ALA A 269 -46.28 -3.05 9.09
C ALA A 269 -44.80 -3.31 8.75
N ALA A 270 -44.34 -4.56 8.88
CA ALA A 270 -42.98 -4.96 8.53
C ALA A 270 -42.65 -4.76 7.03
N GLN A 271 -43.63 -5.01 6.15
CA GLN A 271 -43.49 -4.76 4.71
C GLN A 271 -43.34 -3.26 4.39
N ARG A 272 -44.16 -2.38 4.97
CA ARG A 272 -44.06 -0.93 4.74
C ARG A 272 -42.67 -0.41 5.08
N GLN A 273 -42.16 -0.79 6.25
CA GLN A 273 -40.81 -0.43 6.69
C GLN A 273 -39.70 -1.04 5.80
N ALA A 274 -39.97 -2.14 5.09
CA ALA A 274 -39.01 -2.79 4.20
C ALA A 274 -39.00 -2.17 2.79
N ALA A 275 -40.18 -1.76 2.30
CA ALA A 275 -40.34 -1.04 1.05
C ALA A 275 -39.64 0.34 1.11
N GLU A 276 -39.80 1.07 2.21
CA GLU A 276 -39.08 2.33 2.48
C GLU A 276 -37.56 2.12 2.49
N ALA A 277 -37.09 0.98 2.98
CA ALA A 277 -35.68 0.60 3.02
C ALA A 277 -35.14 -0.01 1.70
N LYS A 278 -35.92 -0.06 0.62
CA LYS A 278 -35.59 -0.70 -0.67
C LYS A 278 -35.08 -2.16 -0.54
N GLN A 279 -35.57 -2.89 0.45
CA GLN A 279 -35.18 -4.27 0.72
C GLN A 279 -36.37 -5.19 0.41
N VAL A 280 -36.46 -5.74 -0.80
CA VAL A 280 -37.50 -6.73 -1.12
C VAL A 280 -36.88 -7.93 -1.81
N ASP A 281 -36.92 -9.08 -1.14
CA ASP A 281 -37.31 -10.33 -1.80
C ASP A 281 -37.64 -11.43 -0.79
N LYS A 282 -38.93 -11.87 -0.68
CA LYS A 282 -39.34 -13.15 -0.07
C LYS A 282 -40.69 -13.66 -0.63
N HIS A 283 -40.60 -14.59 -1.58
CA HIS A 283 -41.76 -15.14 -2.29
C HIS A 283 -42.71 -16.04 -1.45
N ARG A 284 -42.20 -16.80 -0.45
CA ARG A 284 -43.03 -17.79 0.29
C ARG A 284 -43.76 -17.21 1.52
N VAL A 285 -43.12 -16.31 2.26
CA VAL A 285 -43.74 -15.71 3.46
C VAL A 285 -44.87 -14.77 3.05
N ALA A 286 -44.62 -13.93 2.03
CA ALA A 286 -45.66 -13.08 1.46
C ALA A 286 -46.83 -13.88 0.88
N GLU A 287 -46.54 -14.99 0.20
CA GLU A 287 -47.56 -15.89 -0.32
C GLU A 287 -48.44 -16.49 0.80
N LEU A 288 -47.84 -16.95 1.91
CA LEU A 288 -48.63 -17.43 3.05
C LEU A 288 -49.49 -16.35 3.68
N TYR A 289 -48.97 -15.14 3.87
CA TYR A 289 -49.76 -14.06 4.46
C TYR A 289 -50.89 -13.58 3.54
N ALA A 290 -50.69 -13.57 2.22
CA ALA A 290 -51.76 -13.29 1.26
C ALA A 290 -52.86 -14.37 1.30
N LEU A 291 -52.47 -15.65 1.45
CA LEU A 291 -53.42 -16.75 1.63
C LEU A 291 -54.13 -16.68 2.99
N LEU A 292 -53.43 -16.24 4.04
CA LEU A 292 -53.99 -16.06 5.38
C LEU A 292 -55.03 -14.93 5.40
N GLU A 293 -54.75 -13.82 4.70
CA GLU A 293 -55.68 -12.70 4.54
C GLU A 293 -56.94 -13.10 3.77
N ARG A 294 -56.81 -13.89 2.69
CA ARG A 294 -57.97 -14.49 2.00
C ARG A 294 -58.76 -15.41 2.92
N CYS A 295 -58.08 -16.28 3.67
CA CYS A 295 -58.72 -17.17 4.64
C CYS A 295 -59.53 -16.41 5.70
N LEU A 296 -59.06 -15.24 6.13
CA LEU A 296 -59.78 -14.34 7.05
C LEU A 296 -61.06 -13.73 6.47
N GLN A 297 -61.16 -13.59 5.15
CA GLN A 297 -62.38 -13.08 4.48
C GLN A 297 -63.47 -14.16 4.40
N GLY A 298 -63.09 -15.44 4.52
CA GLY A 298 -63.97 -16.59 4.48
C GLY A 298 -63.23 -17.82 3.91
N PRO A 299 -63.30 -19.02 4.52
CA PRO A 299 -62.66 -20.23 3.99
C PRO A 299 -63.07 -20.56 2.56
N GLU A 300 -64.31 -20.24 2.17
CA GLU A 300 -64.88 -20.40 0.84
C GLU A 300 -64.19 -19.57 -0.26
N THR A 301 -63.39 -18.56 0.12
CA THR A 301 -62.63 -17.73 -0.83
C THR A 301 -61.34 -18.41 -1.31
N LEU A 302 -60.96 -19.55 -0.70
CA LEU A 302 -59.82 -20.36 -1.10
C LEU A 302 -60.27 -21.52 -1.99
N ASP A 303 -59.75 -21.58 -3.22
CA ASP A 303 -59.96 -22.72 -4.10
C ASP A 303 -59.06 -23.91 -3.70
N GLY A 304 -59.38 -25.11 -4.20
CA GLY A 304 -58.60 -26.31 -3.88
C GLY A 304 -57.11 -26.20 -4.24
N ARG A 305 -56.77 -25.37 -5.23
CA ARG A 305 -55.38 -25.07 -5.60
C ARG A 305 -54.69 -24.23 -4.51
N ALA A 306 -55.33 -23.19 -3.99
CA ALA A 306 -54.82 -22.37 -2.90
C ALA A 306 -54.65 -23.18 -1.62
N VAL A 307 -55.62 -24.03 -1.25
CA VAL A 307 -55.52 -24.94 -0.09
C VAL A 307 -54.36 -25.93 -0.27
N GLY A 308 -54.23 -26.54 -1.46
CA GLY A 308 -53.09 -27.42 -1.78
C GLY A 308 -51.74 -26.69 -1.75
N ARG A 309 -51.72 -25.39 -2.06
CA ARG A 309 -50.51 -24.56 -1.97
C ARG A 309 -50.14 -24.26 -0.52
N VAL A 310 -51.09 -23.87 0.33
CA VAL A 310 -50.88 -23.73 1.78
C VAL A 310 -50.28 -25.02 2.35
N ARG A 311 -50.90 -26.17 2.04
CA ARG A 311 -50.44 -27.49 2.48
C ARG A 311 -48.98 -27.73 2.12
N ARG A 312 -48.61 -27.53 0.86
CA ARG A 312 -47.23 -27.73 0.40
C ARG A 312 -46.23 -26.85 1.15
N ILE A 313 -46.52 -25.56 1.31
CA ILE A 313 -45.59 -24.63 1.96
C ILE A 313 -45.41 -25.00 3.44
N VAL A 314 -46.51 -25.29 4.15
CA VAL A 314 -46.51 -25.66 5.56
C VAL A 314 -45.83 -27.02 5.78
N ASP A 315 -46.16 -28.05 4.99
CA ASP A 315 -45.57 -29.38 5.11
C ASP A 315 -44.06 -29.36 4.82
N ASP A 316 -43.62 -28.62 3.80
CA ASP A 316 -42.20 -28.43 3.49
C ASP A 316 -41.47 -27.73 4.64
N PHE A 317 -42.11 -26.71 5.23
CA PHE A 317 -41.55 -26.02 6.39
C PHE A 317 -41.39 -26.97 7.58
N VAL A 318 -42.45 -27.71 7.95
CA VAL A 318 -42.44 -28.61 9.10
C VAL A 318 -41.44 -29.75 8.89
N ARG A 319 -41.35 -30.31 7.67
CA ARG A 319 -40.36 -31.36 7.35
C ARG A 319 -38.92 -30.86 7.51
N LYS A 320 -38.64 -29.63 7.08
CA LYS A 320 -37.29 -29.05 7.10
C LYS A 320 -36.90 -28.48 8.47
N HIS A 321 -37.85 -27.90 9.20
CA HIS A 321 -37.58 -27.07 10.38
C HIS A 321 -38.24 -27.57 11.66
N GLY A 322 -39.12 -28.58 11.60
CA GLY A 322 -40.00 -28.98 12.70
C GLY A 322 -41.18 -28.03 12.87
N ARG A 323 -42.12 -28.38 13.76
CA ARG A 323 -43.27 -27.52 14.09
C ARG A 323 -42.78 -26.26 14.84
N PRO A 324 -43.30 -25.06 14.53
CA PRO A 324 -42.92 -23.83 15.23
C PRO A 324 -43.06 -23.90 16.76
N ALA A 325 -44.06 -24.61 17.26
CA ALA A 325 -44.32 -24.78 18.69
C ALA A 325 -43.40 -25.81 19.39
N SER A 326 -42.52 -26.53 18.66
CA SER A 326 -41.63 -27.50 19.29
C SER A 326 -40.47 -26.81 20.02
N ILE A 327 -40.02 -27.43 21.12
CA ILE A 327 -38.89 -26.93 21.93
C ILE A 327 -37.63 -26.77 21.07
N ASP A 328 -37.31 -27.76 20.23
CA ASP A 328 -36.15 -27.71 19.34
C ASP A 328 -36.17 -26.53 18.37
N HIS A 329 -37.34 -26.18 17.84
CA HIS A 329 -37.50 -25.05 16.93
C HIS A 329 -37.29 -23.72 17.66
N GLN A 330 -37.89 -23.58 18.84
CA GLN A 330 -37.74 -22.38 19.68
C GLN A 330 -36.29 -22.17 20.13
N LEU A 331 -35.60 -23.25 20.53
CA LEU A 331 -34.16 -23.20 20.86
C LEU A 331 -33.32 -22.79 19.66
N ARG A 332 -33.63 -23.29 18.46
CA ARG A 332 -32.94 -22.88 17.22
C ARG A 332 -33.15 -21.38 16.93
N ARG A 333 -34.37 -20.86 17.11
CA ARG A 333 -34.66 -19.42 16.95
C ARG A 333 -33.98 -18.57 17.99
N ALA A 334 -33.90 -19.04 19.24
CA ALA A 334 -33.15 -18.35 20.29
C ALA A 334 -31.66 -18.25 19.93
N ARG A 335 -31.05 -19.34 19.44
CA ARG A 335 -29.66 -19.34 18.95
C ARG A 335 -29.45 -18.36 17.78
N GLN A 336 -30.31 -18.41 16.76
CA GLN A 336 -30.20 -17.50 15.62
C GLN A 336 -30.29 -16.03 16.03
N ARG A 337 -31.19 -15.69 16.96
CA ARG A 337 -31.28 -14.32 17.51
C ARG A 337 -30.04 -13.95 18.30
N ALA A 338 -29.51 -14.87 19.11
CA ALA A 338 -28.26 -14.65 19.83
C ALA A 338 -27.06 -14.43 18.89
N ASP A 339 -26.98 -15.16 17.77
CA ASP A 339 -25.89 -15.03 16.79
C ASP A 339 -25.87 -13.65 16.11
N VAL A 340 -27.00 -12.95 16.04
CA VAL A 340 -27.12 -11.65 15.36
C VAL A 340 -27.33 -10.46 16.28
N SER A 341 -27.47 -10.66 17.59
CA SER A 341 -27.75 -9.62 18.59
C SER A 341 -26.57 -8.71 18.90
N GLY A 342 -25.35 -9.06 18.47
CA GLY A 342 -24.16 -8.26 18.73
C GLY A 342 -24.29 -6.83 18.19
N PRO A 343 -23.68 -5.81 18.83
CA PRO A 343 -23.74 -4.45 18.31
C PRO A 343 -23.03 -4.33 16.95
N PRO A 344 -23.48 -3.42 16.07
CA PRO A 344 -22.80 -3.19 14.79
C PRO A 344 -21.40 -2.60 15.03
N HIS A 345 -20.41 -3.09 14.26
CA HIS A 345 -19.03 -2.62 14.40
C HIS A 345 -18.86 -1.11 14.13
N ALA A 346 -19.75 -0.51 13.33
CA ALA A 346 -19.80 0.94 13.11
C ALA A 346 -19.89 1.71 14.44
N ARG A 347 -20.82 1.34 15.31
CA ARG A 347 -21.02 1.96 16.63
C ARG A 347 -19.85 1.76 17.57
N ILE A 348 -19.27 0.55 17.57
CA ILE A 348 -18.05 0.29 18.35
C ILE A 348 -16.89 1.14 17.81
N GLY A 349 -16.83 1.34 16.49
CA GLY A 349 -15.88 2.24 15.82
C GLY A 349 -16.01 3.68 16.29
N GLU A 350 -17.23 4.22 16.36
CA GLU A 350 -17.52 5.57 16.88
C GLU A 350 -17.02 5.74 18.33
N THR A 351 -17.29 4.78 19.21
CA THR A 351 -16.81 4.80 20.60
C THR A 351 -15.28 4.84 20.66
N VAL A 352 -14.60 3.98 19.88
CA VAL A 352 -13.13 3.93 19.85
C VAL A 352 -12.54 5.20 19.22
N ALA A 353 -13.19 5.78 18.20
CA ALA A 353 -12.77 7.04 17.60
C ALA A 353 -12.85 8.20 18.61
N ASP A 354 -13.89 8.24 19.44
CA ASP A 354 -14.01 9.24 20.50
C ASP A 354 -12.95 9.05 21.60
N ARG A 355 -12.59 7.81 21.95
CA ARG A 355 -11.46 7.54 22.86
C ARG A 355 -10.15 8.09 22.29
N LEU A 356 -9.85 7.79 21.02
CA LEU A 356 -8.65 8.29 20.34
C LEU A 356 -8.59 9.82 20.37
N ARG A 357 -9.69 10.48 20.00
CA ARG A 357 -9.77 11.95 19.94
C ARG A 357 -9.48 12.62 21.29
N ARG A 358 -9.92 12.00 22.40
CA ARG A 358 -9.74 12.54 23.76
C ARG A 358 -8.36 12.29 24.33
N GLN A 359 -7.71 11.19 23.95
CA GLN A 359 -6.50 10.71 24.62
C GLN A 359 -5.22 10.96 23.81
N VAL A 360 -5.32 11.11 22.48
CA VAL A 360 -4.17 11.15 21.58
C VAL A 360 -4.31 12.29 20.57
N ALA A 361 -3.24 13.07 20.40
CA ALA A 361 -3.19 14.11 19.38
C ALA A 361 -3.32 13.49 17.96
N ALA A 362 -4.04 14.18 17.06
CA ALA A 362 -4.41 13.63 15.75
C ALA A 362 -3.20 13.25 14.87
N ASP A 363 -2.07 13.92 15.05
CA ASP A 363 -0.84 13.70 14.27
C ASP A 363 0.16 12.75 14.97
N ASP A 364 -0.20 12.21 16.15
CA ASP A 364 0.66 11.35 16.96
C ASP A 364 0.26 9.87 16.90
N GLY A 365 1.10 9.01 17.49
CA GLY A 365 0.83 7.60 17.72
C GLY A 365 0.37 7.30 19.14
N ILE A 366 0.05 6.04 19.40
CA ILE A 366 -0.49 5.54 20.67
C ILE A 366 0.63 4.88 21.46
N ASP A 367 0.89 5.38 22.67
CA ASP A 367 1.81 4.75 23.63
C ASP A 367 1.10 3.64 24.43
N ASP A 368 -0.02 3.98 25.08
CA ASP A 368 -0.86 3.02 25.81
C ASP A 368 -2.00 2.48 24.93
N LEU A 369 -1.70 1.41 24.19
CA LEU A 369 -2.70 0.74 23.35
C LEU A 369 -3.76 0.00 24.19
N GLU A 370 -3.42 -0.47 25.38
CA GLU A 370 -4.30 -1.35 26.17
C GLU A 370 -5.49 -0.61 26.76
N SER A 371 -5.34 0.67 27.15
CA SER A 371 -6.49 1.49 27.58
C SER A 371 -7.52 1.69 26.48
N LEU A 372 -7.09 1.81 25.23
CA LEU A 372 -7.98 1.97 24.08
C LEU A 372 -8.67 0.66 23.67
N LEU A 373 -8.08 -0.49 24.01
CA LEU A 373 -8.59 -1.84 23.71
C LEU A 373 -9.56 -2.39 24.76
N GLN A 374 -9.80 -1.67 25.86
CA GLN A 374 -10.73 -2.09 26.91
C GLN A 374 -12.16 -2.28 26.37
N PRO A 375 -12.94 -3.20 26.95
CA PRO A 375 -14.37 -3.29 26.65
C PRO A 375 -15.12 -1.97 26.87
N VAL A 376 -16.32 -1.85 26.29
CA VAL A 376 -17.19 -0.66 26.46
C VAL A 376 -17.51 -0.45 27.95
N THR A 377 -17.30 0.77 28.45
CA THR A 377 -17.55 1.15 29.85
C THR A 377 -19.01 1.55 30.10
N ALA A 378 -19.38 1.77 31.36
CA ALA A 378 -20.73 2.22 31.73
C ALA A 378 -21.08 3.61 31.13
N ASP A 379 -20.16 4.57 31.21
CA ASP A 379 -20.33 5.91 30.62
C ASP A 379 -20.50 5.85 29.09
N GLU A 380 -19.69 5.03 28.42
CA GLU A 380 -19.77 4.84 26.98
C GLU A 380 -21.04 4.11 26.55
N SER A 381 -21.54 3.19 27.38
CA SER A 381 -22.80 2.50 27.15
C SER A 381 -23.96 3.48 27.04
N GLU A 382 -24.02 4.49 27.92
CA GLU A 382 -25.04 5.54 27.86
C GLU A 382 -24.87 6.43 26.63
N ARG A 383 -23.63 6.85 26.34
CA ARG A 383 -23.34 7.80 25.25
C ARG A 383 -23.49 7.21 23.85
N PHE A 384 -23.16 5.95 23.65
CA PHE A 384 -23.14 5.29 22.33
C PHE A 384 -24.19 4.19 22.16
N ALA A 385 -25.05 3.97 23.17
CA ALA A 385 -26.08 2.93 23.18
C ALA A 385 -25.52 1.52 22.89
N LEU A 386 -24.44 1.16 23.59
CA LEU A 386 -23.75 -0.13 23.46
C LEU A 386 -23.78 -0.89 24.80
N PRO A 387 -23.97 -2.22 24.82
CA PRO A 387 -23.92 -2.97 26.07
C PRO A 387 -22.56 -2.86 26.77
N VAL A 388 -22.57 -2.64 28.10
CA VAL A 388 -21.37 -2.68 28.94
C VAL A 388 -20.64 -4.02 28.77
N GLY A 389 -19.32 -3.97 28.68
CA GLY A 389 -18.49 -5.17 28.49
C GLY A 389 -18.40 -5.65 27.05
N THR A 390 -19.00 -4.94 26.08
CA THR A 390 -18.82 -5.24 24.64
C THR A 390 -17.34 -5.17 24.28
N ALA A 391 -16.78 -6.28 23.81
CA ALA A 391 -15.39 -6.35 23.41
C ALA A 391 -15.14 -5.68 22.05
N ILE A 392 -13.97 -5.06 21.89
CA ILE A 392 -13.57 -4.45 20.62
C ILE A 392 -13.31 -5.54 19.55
N PRO A 393 -13.96 -5.50 18.37
CA PRO A 393 -13.77 -6.48 17.30
C PRO A 393 -12.35 -6.48 16.72
N ALA A 394 -11.89 -7.65 16.25
CA ALA A 394 -10.53 -7.83 15.71
C ALA A 394 -10.16 -6.84 14.59
N GLY A 395 -11.09 -6.49 13.71
CA GLY A 395 -10.86 -5.53 12.64
C GLY A 395 -10.57 -4.10 13.15
N ILE A 396 -11.22 -3.69 14.25
CA ILE A 396 -10.96 -2.40 14.91
C ILE A 396 -9.65 -2.47 15.70
N ARG A 397 -9.41 -3.57 16.43
CA ARG A 397 -8.13 -3.81 17.13
C ARG A 397 -6.94 -3.74 16.18
N HIS A 398 -7.04 -4.34 15.01
CA HIS A 398 -6.00 -4.31 13.98
C HIS A 398 -5.73 -2.87 13.49
N ARG A 399 -6.76 -2.05 13.32
CA ARG A 399 -6.59 -0.63 12.96
C ARG A 399 -5.89 0.15 14.05
N LEU A 400 -6.25 -0.06 15.32
CA LEU A 400 -5.60 0.58 16.46
C LEU A 400 -4.12 0.20 16.60
N ARG A 401 -3.79 -1.08 16.42
CA ARG A 401 -2.39 -1.57 16.46
C ARG A 401 -1.47 -0.84 15.47
N ARG A 402 -2.00 -0.34 14.35
CA ARG A 402 -1.22 0.45 13.37
C ARG A 402 -0.81 1.84 13.88
N CYS A 403 -1.50 2.35 14.90
CA CYS A 403 -1.13 3.62 15.53
C CYS A 403 -0.13 3.44 16.67
N ARG A 404 0.13 2.22 17.12
CA ARG A 404 1.07 1.95 18.20
C ARG A 404 2.45 2.52 17.85
N ARG A 405 3.05 3.23 18.80
CA ARG A 405 4.45 3.65 18.74
C ARG A 405 5.32 2.49 19.23
N ALA A 406 6.24 2.06 18.39
CA ALA A 406 7.24 1.05 18.72
C ALA A 406 8.41 1.12 17.73
N PRO A 407 9.57 0.51 18.05
CA PRO A 407 10.65 0.30 17.09
C PRO A 407 10.18 -0.49 15.86
N ILE A 408 10.79 -0.24 14.69
CA ILE A 408 10.42 -0.90 13.43
C ILE A 408 10.49 -2.42 13.55
N GLU A 409 11.51 -2.95 14.22
CA GLU A 409 11.72 -4.40 14.44
C GLU A 409 10.53 -5.03 15.18
N GLN A 410 10.11 -4.43 16.29
CA GLN A 410 8.95 -4.92 17.05
C GLN A 410 7.66 -4.89 16.22
N LEU A 411 7.44 -3.83 15.43
CA LEU A 411 6.26 -3.74 14.55
C LEU A 411 6.27 -4.79 13.42
N VAL A 412 7.44 -5.26 13.00
CA VAL A 412 7.59 -6.39 12.06
C VAL A 412 7.23 -7.70 12.77
N GLU A 413 7.79 -7.94 13.96
CA GLU A 413 7.51 -9.15 14.76
C GLU A 413 6.02 -9.30 15.11
N GLU A 414 5.35 -8.19 15.43
CA GLU A 414 3.91 -8.16 15.73
C GLU A 414 3.02 -8.27 14.47
N GLY A 415 3.62 -8.32 13.27
CA GLY A 415 2.90 -8.42 11.99
C GLY A 415 2.14 -7.15 11.59
N VAL A 416 2.46 -6.01 12.20
CA VAL A 416 1.91 -4.70 11.81
C VAL A 416 2.58 -4.21 10.53
N ILE A 417 3.90 -4.39 10.42
CA ILE A 417 4.68 -4.15 9.20
C ILE A 417 4.82 -5.47 8.45
N THR A 418 4.16 -5.57 7.30
CA THR A 418 4.07 -6.81 6.51
C THR A 418 4.88 -6.77 5.21
N SER A 419 5.59 -5.67 4.94
CA SER A 419 6.41 -5.52 3.74
C SER A 419 7.51 -4.47 3.89
N ALA A 420 8.57 -4.59 3.08
CA ALA A 420 9.64 -3.60 3.00
C ALA A 420 9.15 -2.23 2.49
N GLU A 421 8.07 -2.19 1.69
CA GLU A 421 7.44 -0.94 1.26
C GLU A 421 6.81 -0.16 2.40
N VAL A 422 6.36 -0.85 3.46
CA VAL A 422 5.90 -0.19 4.68
C VAL A 422 7.10 0.35 5.46
N ILE A 423 8.19 -0.40 5.61
CA ILE A 423 9.45 0.13 6.20
C ILE A 423 9.88 1.42 5.50
N ALA A 424 9.83 1.44 4.16
CA ALA A 424 10.17 2.63 3.37
C ALA A 424 9.32 3.87 3.67
N GLN A 425 8.08 3.69 4.15
CA GLN A 425 7.19 4.78 4.54
C GLN A 425 7.47 5.30 5.95
N LEU A 426 8.04 4.45 6.81
CA LEU A 426 8.28 4.76 8.23
C LEU A 426 9.69 5.28 8.49
N LEU A 427 10.69 4.77 7.77
CA LEU A 427 12.08 5.16 7.96
C LEU A 427 12.32 6.68 7.91
N PRO A 428 11.62 7.48 7.07
CA PRO A 428 11.74 8.94 7.12
C PRO A 428 11.41 9.58 8.47
N GLN A 429 10.60 8.92 9.32
CA GLN A 429 10.27 9.40 10.66
C GLN A 429 11.52 9.45 11.56
N LEU A 430 12.42 8.47 11.41
CA LEU A 430 13.70 8.37 12.10
C LEU A 430 14.82 9.11 11.36
N ALA A 431 14.95 8.89 10.04
CA ALA A 431 16.02 9.48 9.24
C ALA A 431 16.00 11.01 9.27
N GLY A 432 14.82 11.63 9.28
CA GLY A 432 14.68 13.08 9.41
C GLY A 432 15.32 13.65 10.69
N GLN A 433 15.22 12.92 11.80
CA GLN A 433 15.84 13.32 13.07
C GLN A 433 17.37 13.16 13.02
N ILE A 434 17.85 12.06 12.46
CA ILE A 434 19.29 11.78 12.30
C ILE A 434 19.94 12.86 11.42
N HIS A 435 19.33 13.16 10.28
CA HIS A 435 19.80 14.22 9.40
C HIS A 435 19.71 15.62 10.05
N GLY A 436 18.69 15.85 10.88
CA GLY A 436 18.52 17.07 11.65
C GLY A 436 19.55 17.22 12.79
N ALA A 437 20.06 16.13 13.37
CA ALA A 437 20.96 16.16 14.53
C ALA A 437 22.25 16.99 14.32
N ALA A 438 22.64 17.23 13.06
CA ALA A 438 23.74 18.11 12.69
C ALA A 438 23.52 19.59 13.05
N PHE A 439 22.28 20.02 13.33
CA PHE A 439 21.99 21.41 13.75
C PHE A 439 22.17 21.59 15.25
N ALA A 440 22.58 22.78 15.69
CA ALA A 440 22.74 23.10 17.11
C ALA A 440 21.39 23.25 17.83
N ASP A 441 20.49 24.01 17.20
CA ASP A 441 19.22 24.45 17.75
C ASP A 441 18.16 23.32 17.69
N PRO A 442 17.54 22.93 18.83
CA PRO A 442 16.51 21.89 18.87
C PRO A 442 15.25 22.19 18.03
N ALA A 443 14.80 23.44 17.98
CA ALA A 443 13.65 23.84 17.18
C ALA A 443 13.95 23.70 15.68
N LEU A 444 15.17 24.06 15.25
CA LEU A 444 15.61 23.84 13.86
C LEU A 444 15.71 22.34 13.52
N ARG A 445 16.18 21.50 14.46
CA ARG A 445 16.18 20.03 14.27
C ARG A 445 14.77 19.49 14.02
N GLY A 446 13.81 19.92 14.86
CA GLY A 446 12.41 19.52 14.76
C GLY A 446 11.81 19.93 13.42
N LEU A 447 12.03 21.19 13.01
CA LEU A 447 11.53 21.72 11.75
C LEU A 447 12.15 21.01 10.55
N PHE A 448 13.46 20.80 10.56
CA PHE A 448 14.16 20.07 9.51
C PHE A 448 13.59 18.65 9.35
N ALA A 449 13.36 17.94 10.46
CA ALA A 449 12.78 16.59 10.45
C ALA A 449 11.34 16.60 9.93
N ALA A 450 10.52 17.61 10.28
CA ALA A 450 9.16 17.77 9.77
C ALA A 450 9.14 17.99 8.25
N ILE A 451 9.99 18.89 7.73
CA ILE A 451 10.11 19.14 6.28
C ILE A 451 10.64 17.91 5.55
N TYR A 452 11.60 17.17 6.13
CA TYR A 452 12.12 15.93 5.57
C TYR A 452 11.02 14.87 5.41
N ARG A 453 10.20 14.66 6.45
CA ARG A 453 9.06 13.72 6.40
C ARG A 453 8.04 14.14 5.34
N ALA A 454 7.67 15.41 5.29
CA ALA A 454 6.78 15.95 4.26
C ALA A 454 7.33 15.71 2.85
N PHE A 455 8.62 15.95 2.64
CA PHE A 455 9.30 15.76 1.37
C PHE A 455 9.28 14.30 0.91
N ARG A 456 9.49 13.35 1.82
CA ARG A 456 9.52 11.91 1.50
C ARG A 456 8.14 11.32 1.23
N ARG A 457 7.07 11.95 1.74
CA ARG A 457 5.68 11.58 1.42
C ARG A 457 5.26 11.96 0.00
N ARG A 458 6.00 12.87 -0.65
CA ARG A 458 5.71 13.29 -2.02
C ARG A 458 5.78 12.12 -2.99
N ARG A 459 4.90 12.17 -4.00
CA ARG A 459 4.95 11.23 -5.12
C ARG A 459 6.07 11.66 -6.07
N SER A 460 6.81 10.69 -6.59
CA SER A 460 7.85 10.91 -7.59
C SER A 460 7.23 11.14 -8.96
N LEU A 461 7.87 11.99 -9.76
CA LEU A 461 7.50 12.20 -11.16
C LEU A 461 7.94 11.03 -12.04
N LEU A 462 7.29 10.87 -13.18
CA LEU A 462 7.80 10.05 -14.27
C LEU A 462 8.96 10.82 -14.92
N LEU A 463 10.15 10.21 -14.95
CA LEU A 463 11.34 10.83 -15.53
C LEU A 463 11.90 9.94 -16.63
N LEU A 464 12.25 10.58 -17.74
CA LEU A 464 12.94 9.97 -18.87
C LEU A 464 14.34 10.57 -19.00
N ASN A 465 15.07 10.14 -20.03
CA ASN A 465 16.38 10.73 -20.40
C ASN A 465 17.44 10.71 -19.29
N LEU A 466 17.31 9.82 -18.30
CA LEU A 466 18.16 9.75 -17.11
C LEU A 466 18.05 10.99 -16.20
N GLU A 467 16.97 11.75 -16.32
CA GLU A 467 16.67 12.84 -15.40
C GLU A 467 16.50 12.35 -13.96
N ARG A 468 16.73 13.24 -13.00
CA ARG A 468 16.68 12.95 -11.58
C ARG A 468 15.58 13.74 -10.89
N GLN A 469 14.95 13.09 -9.92
CA GLN A 469 14.00 13.76 -9.03
C GLN A 469 14.72 14.87 -8.29
N VAL A 470 14.00 15.94 -7.97
CA VAL A 470 14.49 16.97 -7.05
C VAL A 470 14.96 16.32 -5.75
N ALA A 471 16.14 16.68 -5.28
CA ALA A 471 16.71 16.25 -4.02
C ALA A 471 16.25 17.14 -2.87
N PHE A 472 16.42 16.65 -1.64
CA PHE A 472 15.99 17.37 -0.44
C PHE A 472 16.80 18.67 -0.23
N ASP A 473 18.11 18.59 -0.43
CA ASP A 473 19.00 19.74 -0.30
C ASP A 473 18.88 20.75 -1.47
N GLU A 474 18.05 20.45 -2.49
CA GLU A 474 17.71 21.39 -3.58
C GLU A 474 16.52 22.31 -3.23
N LEU A 475 15.83 22.08 -2.11
CA LEU A 475 14.79 23.01 -1.65
C LEU A 475 15.44 24.34 -1.21
N PRO A 476 14.95 25.52 -1.66
CA PRO A 476 15.61 26.80 -1.39
C PRO A 476 15.86 27.07 0.10
N TRP A 477 14.85 26.82 0.95
CA TRP A 477 14.94 27.00 2.39
C TRP A 477 15.80 25.94 3.10
N ILE A 478 16.02 24.76 2.51
CA ILE A 478 16.95 23.76 3.05
C ILE A 478 18.38 24.05 2.61
N ALA A 479 18.57 24.45 1.34
CA ALA A 479 19.86 24.86 0.81
C ALA A 479 20.46 26.03 1.63
N ALA A 480 19.62 26.96 2.08
CA ALA A 480 20.00 28.07 2.95
C ALA A 480 20.61 27.63 4.30
N LEU A 481 20.29 26.43 4.78
CA LEU A 481 20.81 25.91 6.06
C LEU A 481 22.15 25.18 5.92
N LYS A 482 22.67 25.01 4.70
CA LYS A 482 23.81 24.12 4.42
C LYS A 482 25.07 24.50 5.23
N SER A 483 25.34 25.79 5.39
CA SER A 483 26.48 26.31 6.15
C SER A 483 26.35 26.11 7.67
N LEU A 484 25.14 25.87 8.16
CA LEU A 484 24.81 25.74 9.59
C LEU A 484 24.93 24.30 10.10
N ARG A 485 25.09 23.33 9.20
CA ARG A 485 25.29 21.92 9.57
C ARG A 485 26.65 21.75 10.20
N ARG A 486 26.67 21.25 11.44
CA ARG A 486 27.92 20.80 12.08
C ARG A 486 28.41 19.55 11.37
N THR A 487 29.69 19.56 11.00
CA THR A 487 30.40 18.36 10.56
C THR A 487 30.92 17.64 11.81
N GLY A 488 30.36 16.47 12.14
CA GLY A 488 30.72 15.72 13.34
C GLY A 488 30.38 14.23 13.25
N GLY A 489 31.12 13.42 14.01
CA GLY A 489 31.08 11.95 13.91
C GLY A 489 29.82 11.29 14.47
N GLU A 490 29.13 11.88 15.45
CA GLU A 490 27.96 11.26 16.11
C GLU A 490 26.77 11.07 15.16
N ALA A 491 26.44 12.10 14.37
CA ALA A 491 25.37 12.02 13.39
C ALA A 491 25.69 11.01 12.28
N ALA A 492 26.95 10.95 11.84
CA ALA A 492 27.42 9.97 10.87
C ALA A 492 27.37 8.53 11.44
N ALA A 493 27.78 8.34 12.68
CA ALA A 493 27.72 7.06 13.38
C ALA A 493 26.27 6.58 13.58
N SER A 494 25.37 7.48 14.01
CA SER A 494 23.94 7.19 14.13
C SER A 494 23.32 6.84 12.78
N ALA A 495 23.62 7.60 11.73
CA ALA A 495 23.17 7.30 10.36
C ALA A 495 23.66 5.92 9.88
N ARG A 496 24.92 5.58 10.15
CA ARG A 496 25.49 4.27 9.82
C ARG A 496 24.80 3.15 10.59
N ALA A 497 24.60 3.32 11.90
CA ALA A 497 23.94 2.32 12.74
C ALA A 497 22.50 2.06 12.27
N THR A 498 21.71 3.11 12.04
CA THR A 498 20.34 2.99 11.53
C THR A 498 20.30 2.37 10.14
N LEU A 499 21.24 2.71 9.25
CA LEU A 499 21.35 2.11 7.92
C LEU A 499 21.61 0.60 8.01
N VAL A 500 22.62 0.18 8.79
CA VAL A 500 22.98 -1.24 8.96
C VAL A 500 21.83 -2.01 9.60
N GLN A 501 21.25 -1.50 10.69
CA GLN A 501 20.13 -2.13 11.38
C GLN A 501 18.92 -2.30 10.47
N THR A 502 18.54 -1.25 9.72
CA THR A 502 17.36 -1.31 8.85
C THR A 502 17.60 -2.20 7.62
N ALA A 503 18.82 -2.20 7.05
CA ALA A 503 19.18 -3.10 5.97
C ALA A 503 19.14 -4.57 6.42
N ALA A 504 19.73 -4.88 7.59
CA ALA A 504 19.70 -6.22 8.16
C ALA A 504 18.27 -6.67 8.47
N LEU A 505 17.45 -5.81 9.11
CA LEU A 505 16.04 -6.08 9.39
C LEU A 505 15.25 -6.36 8.09
N THR A 506 15.49 -5.59 7.03
CA THR A 506 14.82 -5.77 5.74
C THR A 506 15.12 -7.14 5.14
N VAL A 507 16.40 -7.57 5.16
CA VAL A 507 16.81 -8.90 4.69
C VAL A 507 16.22 -10.00 5.56
N ARG A 508 16.23 -9.84 6.89
CA ARG A 508 15.69 -10.84 7.83
C ARG A 508 14.20 -11.07 7.68
N ALA A 509 13.43 -9.98 7.61
CA ALA A 509 11.98 -9.98 7.58
C ALA A 509 11.42 -10.34 6.20
N PHE A 510 12.09 -9.92 5.13
CA PHE A 510 11.58 -10.05 3.76
C PHE A 510 12.65 -10.59 2.78
N PRO A 511 13.30 -11.72 3.07
CA PRO A 511 14.43 -12.24 2.27
C PRO A 511 14.08 -12.55 0.81
N GLN A 512 12.80 -12.76 0.52
CA GLN A 512 12.29 -13.00 -0.82
C GLN A 512 12.12 -11.73 -1.68
N THR A 513 12.15 -10.53 -1.08
CA THR A 513 11.70 -9.28 -1.75
C THR A 513 12.88 -8.37 -2.01
N ILE A 514 13.06 -7.92 -3.26
CA ILE A 514 14.06 -6.90 -3.56
C ILE A 514 13.79 -5.62 -2.76
N VAL A 515 14.83 -4.87 -2.42
CA VAL A 515 14.67 -3.64 -1.63
C VAL A 515 13.93 -2.59 -2.46
N PRO A 516 12.76 -2.07 -2.01
CA PRO A 516 11.99 -1.11 -2.80
C PRO A 516 12.74 0.20 -3.05
N ASN A 517 12.55 0.83 -4.23
CA ASN A 517 13.22 2.09 -4.58
C ASN A 517 13.06 3.18 -3.52
N LYS A 518 11.90 3.27 -2.86
CA LYS A 518 11.70 4.23 -1.76
C LYS A 518 12.64 3.98 -0.59
N LEU A 519 12.87 2.73 -0.23
CA LEU A 519 13.78 2.35 0.85
C LEU A 519 15.24 2.56 0.44
N LEU A 520 15.60 2.23 -0.80
CA LEU A 520 16.94 2.49 -1.34
C LEU A 520 17.29 3.98 -1.35
N ARG A 521 16.32 4.88 -1.61
CA ARG A 521 16.53 6.33 -1.52
C ARG A 521 16.85 6.78 -0.10
N GLU A 522 16.19 6.21 0.91
CA GLU A 522 16.53 6.46 2.32
C GLU A 522 17.89 5.87 2.68
N PHE A 523 18.20 4.65 2.23
CA PHE A 523 19.51 4.05 2.44
C PHE A 523 20.62 4.90 1.83
N GLY A 524 20.42 5.44 0.63
CA GLY A 524 21.35 6.37 0.00
C GLY A 524 21.48 7.69 0.76
N ALA A 525 20.40 8.22 1.37
CA ALA A 525 20.47 9.43 2.18
C ALA A 525 21.24 9.21 3.50
N LEU A 526 20.98 8.09 4.18
CA LEU A 526 21.71 7.67 5.38
C LEU A 526 23.18 7.39 5.05
N ALA A 527 23.47 6.69 3.95
CA ALA A 527 24.85 6.39 3.52
C ALA A 527 25.65 7.68 3.26
N ARG A 528 25.05 8.69 2.61
CA ARG A 528 25.69 10.00 2.42
C ARG A 528 25.94 10.72 3.75
N THR A 529 25.04 10.61 4.71
CA THR A 529 25.22 11.21 6.04
C THR A 529 26.29 10.48 6.85
N ALA A 530 26.39 9.17 6.67
CA ALA A 530 27.38 8.29 7.27
C ALA A 530 28.75 8.30 6.54
N ASP A 531 28.90 9.10 5.47
CA ASP A 531 30.06 9.09 4.56
C ASP A 531 30.48 7.67 4.14
N THR A 532 29.49 6.79 3.91
CA THR A 532 29.71 5.40 3.51
C THR A 532 29.56 5.30 1.98
N PRO A 533 30.52 4.72 1.25
CA PRO A 533 30.54 4.70 -0.21
C PRO A 533 29.55 3.71 -0.85
N CYS A 534 28.32 3.63 -0.36
CA CYS A 534 27.34 2.67 -0.87
C CYS A 534 26.77 3.04 -2.24
N THR A 535 26.83 2.10 -3.18
CA THR A 535 26.28 2.25 -4.52
C THR A 535 25.00 1.44 -4.68
N PHE A 536 23.85 2.09 -4.47
CA PHE A 536 22.54 1.48 -4.69
C PHE A 536 21.97 1.79 -6.09
N THR A 537 21.28 0.80 -6.66
CA THR A 537 20.62 0.84 -7.97
C THR A 537 19.12 0.62 -7.83
N GLU A 538 18.32 1.38 -8.56
CA GLU A 538 16.85 1.28 -8.51
C GLU A 538 16.33 0.10 -9.35
N GLU A 539 15.18 -0.47 -8.97
CA GLU A 539 14.37 -1.31 -9.87
C GLU A 539 13.82 -0.41 -10.99
N LEU A 540 14.21 -0.71 -12.23
CA LEU A 540 13.77 0.02 -13.40
C LEU A 540 12.44 -0.53 -13.93
N ALA A 541 11.62 0.37 -14.45
CA ALA A 541 10.35 0.04 -15.10
C ALA A 541 10.60 -0.22 -16.59
N ALA A 542 10.17 -1.40 -17.06
CA ALA A 542 10.53 -1.91 -18.40
C ALA A 542 9.80 -1.20 -19.55
N ASP A 543 8.63 -0.64 -19.27
CA ASP A 543 7.80 0.17 -20.16
C ASP A 543 8.43 1.53 -20.51
N ILE A 544 9.30 2.06 -19.64
CA ILE A 544 9.96 3.35 -19.84
C ILE A 544 11.49 3.23 -20.00
N PHE A 545 11.99 2.01 -20.14
CA PHE A 545 13.43 1.76 -20.26
C PHE A 545 13.94 2.10 -21.65
N MET A 546 14.82 3.11 -21.72
CA MET A 546 15.33 3.67 -22.98
C MET A 546 16.56 2.93 -23.53
N GLY A 547 16.78 1.67 -23.13
CA GLY A 547 17.90 0.88 -23.65
C GLY A 547 19.30 1.27 -23.15
N ARG A 548 19.41 2.07 -22.09
CA ARG A 548 20.70 2.50 -21.50
C ARG A 548 20.65 2.57 -19.98
N PHE A 549 21.78 2.30 -19.33
CA PHE A 549 21.90 2.36 -17.87
C PHE A 549 22.73 3.57 -17.42
N SER A 550 22.48 4.12 -16.24
CA SER A 550 23.34 5.17 -15.69
C SER A 550 24.70 4.60 -15.22
N PRO A 551 25.76 5.43 -15.09
CA PRO A 551 27.07 5.01 -14.57
C PRO A 551 27.00 4.27 -13.22
N THR A 552 26.00 4.57 -12.40
CA THR A 552 25.74 3.92 -11.11
C THR A 552 25.56 2.40 -11.26
N PHE A 553 24.91 1.94 -12.33
CA PHE A 553 24.70 0.51 -12.57
C PHE A 553 25.99 -0.21 -12.95
N VAL A 554 26.88 0.45 -13.70
CA VAL A 554 28.20 -0.11 -14.07
C VAL A 554 29.04 -0.33 -12.81
N ARG A 555 29.09 0.69 -11.93
CA ARG A 555 29.82 0.58 -10.65
C ARG A 555 29.23 -0.48 -9.72
N ALA A 556 27.91 -0.61 -9.68
CA ALA A 556 27.25 -1.67 -8.92
C ALA A 556 27.54 -3.07 -9.47
N ALA A 557 27.62 -3.23 -10.78
CA ALA A 557 27.98 -4.50 -11.42
C ALA A 557 29.43 -4.88 -11.12
N GLU A 558 30.36 -3.92 -11.21
CA GLU A 558 31.75 -4.12 -10.82
C GLU A 558 31.87 -4.59 -9.36
N LEU A 559 31.21 -3.89 -8.43
CA LEU A 559 31.22 -4.25 -7.02
C LEU A 559 30.67 -5.65 -6.78
N ALA A 560 29.54 -5.98 -7.42
CA ALA A 560 28.90 -7.28 -7.29
C ALA A 560 29.80 -8.42 -7.79
N ILE A 561 30.41 -8.25 -8.97
CA ILE A 561 31.33 -9.25 -9.53
C ILE A 561 32.58 -9.41 -8.66
N ARG A 562 33.14 -8.33 -8.11
CA ARG A 562 34.28 -8.43 -7.17
C ARG A 562 33.90 -9.17 -5.88
N SER A 563 32.66 -9.06 -5.43
CA SER A 563 32.18 -9.70 -4.19
C SER A 563 31.88 -11.19 -4.35
N LEU A 564 31.71 -11.68 -5.58
CA LEU A 564 31.40 -13.07 -5.88
C LEU A 564 32.65 -13.81 -6.34
N PRO A 565 33.06 -14.92 -5.70
CA PRO A 565 34.04 -15.83 -6.27
C PRO A 565 33.57 -16.33 -7.64
N GLY A 566 34.49 -16.43 -8.61
CA GLY A 566 34.17 -16.81 -9.99
C GLY A 566 33.60 -18.21 -10.16
N ASP A 567 33.82 -19.09 -9.18
CA ASP A 567 33.29 -20.46 -9.08
C ASP A 567 32.12 -20.59 -8.10
N SER A 568 31.58 -19.45 -7.61
CA SER A 568 30.45 -19.45 -6.68
C SER A 568 29.18 -20.04 -7.31
N LEU A 569 28.29 -20.56 -6.46
CA LEU A 569 26.99 -21.07 -6.90
C LEU A 569 26.22 -20.05 -7.75
N TYR A 570 26.22 -18.78 -7.34
CA TYR A 570 25.57 -17.69 -8.07
C TYR A 570 26.21 -17.49 -9.47
N ALA A 571 27.54 -17.44 -9.54
CA ALA A 571 28.26 -17.27 -10.80
C ALA A 571 28.01 -18.44 -11.76
N ASN A 572 28.06 -19.67 -11.27
CA ASN A 572 27.80 -20.88 -12.06
C ASN A 572 26.35 -20.93 -12.57
N TYR A 573 25.38 -20.60 -11.72
CA TYR A 573 23.97 -20.63 -12.10
C TYR A 573 23.61 -19.54 -13.12
N TYR A 574 24.23 -18.36 -13.02
CA TYR A 574 23.96 -17.23 -13.91
C TYR A 574 25.02 -17.04 -15.03
N ALA A 575 25.93 -18.00 -15.21
CA ALA A 575 27.01 -17.92 -16.19
C ALA A 575 27.74 -16.56 -16.15
N ILE A 576 28.23 -16.19 -14.97
CA ILE A 576 29.09 -15.00 -14.78
C ILE A 576 30.54 -15.50 -14.80
N ASP A 577 31.06 -15.70 -16.01
CA ASP A 577 32.41 -16.20 -16.24
C ASP A 577 33.47 -15.09 -16.27
N ALA A 578 34.73 -15.48 -16.44
CA ALA A 578 35.85 -14.55 -16.51
C ALA A 578 35.71 -13.53 -17.66
N ALA A 579 35.11 -13.93 -18.79
CA ALA A 579 34.89 -13.04 -19.92
C ALA A 579 33.84 -11.96 -19.58
N THR A 580 32.73 -12.35 -18.97
CA THR A 580 31.70 -11.43 -18.47
C THR A 580 32.29 -10.47 -17.43
N ALA A 581 33.06 -10.99 -16.47
CA ALA A 581 33.73 -10.18 -15.44
C ALA A 581 34.70 -9.16 -16.05
N SER A 582 35.57 -9.59 -16.98
CA SER A 582 36.51 -8.70 -17.67
C SER A 582 35.78 -7.56 -18.38
N ARG A 583 34.70 -7.87 -19.10
CA ARG A 583 33.94 -6.86 -19.83
C ARG A 583 33.27 -5.85 -18.89
N VAL A 584 32.75 -6.27 -17.74
CA VAL A 584 32.22 -5.33 -16.74
C VAL A 584 33.33 -4.44 -16.16
N PHE A 585 34.50 -5.00 -15.86
CA PHE A 585 35.64 -4.19 -15.37
C PHE A 585 36.11 -3.17 -16.42
N ASP A 586 36.11 -3.53 -17.70
CA ASP A 586 36.45 -2.61 -18.79
C ASP A 586 35.44 -1.47 -18.90
N LEU A 587 34.14 -1.77 -18.82
CA LEU A 587 33.08 -0.76 -18.79
C LEU A 587 33.22 0.16 -17.57
N ALA A 588 33.55 -0.37 -16.39
CA ALA A 588 33.76 0.43 -15.19
C ALA A 588 34.95 1.40 -15.32
N ARG A 589 36.07 0.95 -15.91
CA ARG A 589 37.21 1.82 -16.23
C ARG A 589 36.82 2.92 -17.22
N GLN A 590 36.06 2.59 -18.26
CA GLN A 590 35.58 3.57 -19.25
C GLN A 590 34.62 4.59 -18.64
N SER A 591 33.69 4.13 -17.80
CA SER A 591 32.75 4.99 -17.08
C SER A 591 33.47 5.96 -16.14
N SER A 592 34.51 5.49 -15.45
CA SER A 592 35.33 6.33 -14.57
C SER A 592 36.11 7.40 -15.35
N ALA A 593 36.46 7.10 -16.61
CA ALA A 593 37.07 8.06 -17.54
C ALA A 593 36.05 9.00 -18.23
N GLY A 594 34.78 8.97 -17.83
CA GLY A 594 33.74 9.84 -18.39
C GLY A 594 33.29 9.52 -19.82
N LYS A 595 33.61 8.32 -20.33
CA LYS A 595 33.22 7.90 -21.68
C LYS A 595 31.74 7.48 -21.69
N SER A 596 30.93 8.13 -22.52
CA SER A 596 29.51 7.79 -22.71
C SER A 596 29.28 6.38 -23.27
N SER A 597 30.25 5.79 -23.98
CA SER A 597 30.17 4.42 -24.49
C SER A 597 29.98 3.36 -23.39
N ALA A 598 30.35 3.65 -22.14
CA ALA A 598 30.24 2.71 -21.04
C ALA A 598 28.78 2.43 -20.62
N THR A 599 27.90 3.43 -20.73
CA THR A 599 26.48 3.30 -20.33
C THR A 599 25.68 2.46 -21.32
N ASP A 600 26.01 2.59 -22.60
CA ASP A 600 25.43 1.78 -23.67
C ASP A 600 26.01 0.36 -23.63
N GLY A 601 27.32 0.23 -23.35
CA GLY A 601 28.00 -1.06 -23.28
C GLY A 601 27.49 -2.03 -22.21
N LEU A 602 26.97 -1.54 -21.06
CA LEU A 602 26.31 -2.41 -20.08
C LEU A 602 24.96 -2.92 -20.59
N ALA A 603 24.19 -2.08 -21.27
CA ALA A 603 22.91 -2.46 -21.85
C ALA A 603 23.10 -3.48 -22.99
N GLU A 604 24.11 -3.29 -23.82
CA GLU A 604 24.53 -4.24 -24.86
C GLU A 604 24.92 -5.59 -24.27
N LEU A 605 25.74 -5.61 -23.20
CA LEU A 605 26.11 -6.85 -22.51
C LEU A 605 24.88 -7.58 -21.96
N CYS A 606 23.96 -6.84 -21.34
CA CYS A 606 22.72 -7.41 -20.80
C CYS A 606 21.81 -7.96 -21.92
N ALA A 607 21.71 -7.24 -23.05
CA ALA A 607 20.93 -7.66 -24.20
C ALA A 607 21.51 -8.92 -24.87
N GLU A 608 22.84 -8.99 -25.02
CA GLU A 608 23.53 -10.18 -25.51
C GLU A 608 23.28 -11.39 -24.61
N ARG A 609 23.40 -11.23 -23.29
CA ARG A 609 23.12 -12.30 -22.33
C ARG A 609 21.66 -12.79 -22.43
N ALA A 610 20.72 -11.86 -22.57
CA ALA A 610 19.30 -12.16 -22.77
C ALA A 610 18.97 -12.72 -24.17
N GLY A 611 19.86 -12.57 -25.16
CA GLY A 611 19.65 -13.01 -26.54
C GLY A 611 18.64 -12.13 -27.29
N VAL A 612 18.61 -10.83 -26.99
CA VAL A 612 17.71 -9.85 -27.61
C VAL A 612 18.51 -8.63 -28.10
N SER A 613 17.87 -7.80 -28.91
CA SER A 613 18.42 -6.50 -29.32
C SER A 613 17.96 -5.40 -28.36
N PRO A 614 18.85 -4.48 -27.95
CA PRO A 614 18.48 -3.32 -27.13
C PRO A 614 17.73 -2.27 -27.97
N GLY A 615 17.18 -1.24 -27.30
CA GLY A 615 16.59 -0.08 -27.97
C GLY A 615 15.17 -0.27 -28.51
N THR A 616 14.50 -1.37 -28.15
CA THR A 616 13.08 -1.59 -28.49
C THR A 616 12.16 -0.93 -27.46
N TRP A 617 11.02 -0.39 -27.87
CA TRP A 617 9.96 0.05 -26.95
C TRP A 617 9.07 -1.11 -26.43
N ARG A 618 9.55 -2.35 -26.52
CA ARG A 618 8.78 -3.54 -26.12
C ARG A 618 9.07 -3.89 -24.65
N PRO A 619 8.10 -3.77 -23.72
CA PRO A 619 8.35 -3.98 -22.29
C PRO A 619 8.87 -5.39 -21.96
N ALA A 620 8.43 -6.41 -22.70
CA ALA A 620 8.89 -7.77 -22.51
C ALA A 620 10.39 -7.94 -22.82
N ILE A 621 10.88 -7.31 -23.90
CA ILE A 621 12.30 -7.32 -24.28
C ILE A 621 13.10 -6.52 -23.25
N ASN A 622 12.68 -5.29 -22.95
CA ASN A 622 13.33 -4.43 -21.96
C ASN A 622 13.45 -5.10 -20.59
N GLY A 623 12.40 -5.80 -20.17
CA GLY A 623 12.41 -6.54 -18.92
C GLY A 623 13.42 -7.68 -18.87
N THR A 624 13.69 -8.37 -20.00
CA THR A 624 14.78 -9.37 -20.05
C THR A 624 16.17 -8.74 -19.90
N ILE A 625 16.38 -7.54 -20.47
CA ILE A 625 17.63 -6.79 -20.35
C ILE A 625 17.81 -6.31 -18.90
N ILE A 626 16.77 -5.73 -18.30
CA ILE A 626 16.76 -5.29 -16.89
C ILE A 626 17.00 -6.47 -15.96
N GLU A 627 16.43 -7.64 -16.24
CA GLU A 627 16.67 -8.84 -15.43
C GLU A 627 18.14 -9.29 -15.47
N GLN A 628 18.80 -9.23 -16.63
CA GLN A 628 20.25 -9.49 -16.71
C GLN A 628 21.08 -8.46 -15.96
N GLN A 629 20.68 -7.18 -15.99
CA GLN A 629 21.31 -6.16 -15.17
C GLN A 629 21.15 -6.47 -13.67
N GLN A 630 19.96 -6.86 -13.21
CA GLN A 630 19.73 -7.23 -11.81
C GLN A 630 20.59 -8.43 -11.38
N ILE A 631 20.81 -9.38 -12.29
CA ILE A 631 21.72 -10.53 -12.06
C ILE A 631 23.15 -10.03 -11.85
N LEU A 632 23.67 -9.22 -12.77
CA LEU A 632 25.06 -8.73 -12.76
C LEU A 632 25.34 -7.78 -11.59
N THR A 633 24.34 -7.06 -11.07
CA THR A 633 24.51 -6.18 -9.91
C THR A 633 24.12 -6.84 -8.58
N THR A 634 23.67 -8.11 -8.60
CA THR A 634 23.01 -8.80 -7.46
C THR A 634 21.86 -7.99 -6.84
N HIS A 635 21.36 -7.01 -7.60
CA HIS A 635 20.40 -5.99 -7.21
C HIS A 635 20.51 -5.54 -5.74
N ASN A 636 21.65 -4.91 -5.43
CA ASN A 636 22.01 -4.29 -4.14
C ASN A 636 22.40 -5.23 -2.99
N LEU A 637 22.37 -6.55 -3.17
CA LEU A 637 22.85 -7.46 -2.11
C LEU A 637 24.36 -7.33 -1.87
N ALA A 638 25.17 -7.26 -2.92
CA ALA A 638 26.62 -7.05 -2.78
C ALA A 638 27.03 -5.81 -1.96
N PRO A 639 26.56 -4.58 -2.26
CA PRO A 639 26.91 -3.41 -1.44
C PRO A 639 26.40 -3.53 0.01
N MET A 640 25.24 -4.16 0.24
CA MET A 640 24.76 -4.38 1.61
C MET A 640 25.63 -5.40 2.37
N PHE A 641 26.00 -6.52 1.75
CA PHE A 641 26.79 -7.57 2.41
C PHE A 641 28.26 -7.17 2.59
N GLY A 642 28.84 -6.51 1.59
CA GLY A 642 30.24 -6.05 1.59
C GLY A 642 30.42 -4.72 2.32
N GLU A 643 29.95 -3.62 1.75
CA GLU A 643 30.27 -2.26 2.22
C GLU A 643 29.58 -1.91 3.55
N LEU A 644 28.32 -2.34 3.74
CA LEU A 644 27.63 -2.17 5.04
C LEU A 644 28.02 -3.25 6.07
N GLY A 645 28.73 -4.30 5.65
CA GLY A 645 29.18 -5.37 6.54
C GLY A 645 28.05 -6.28 7.04
N LEU A 646 27.00 -6.52 6.24
CA LEU A 646 25.95 -7.47 6.62
C LEU A 646 26.41 -8.94 6.57
N ALA A 647 27.46 -9.27 5.80
CA ALA A 647 27.97 -10.64 5.72
C ALA A 647 28.29 -11.27 7.09
N PRO A 648 29.13 -10.66 7.95
CA PRO A 648 29.39 -11.21 9.28
C PRO A 648 28.15 -11.18 10.19
N LEU A 649 27.27 -10.18 10.05
CA LEU A 649 26.08 -10.01 10.89
C LEU A 649 25.01 -11.09 10.63
N LEU A 650 24.89 -11.54 9.39
CA LEU A 650 23.83 -12.46 8.97
C LEU A 650 24.34 -13.88 8.67
N GLN A 651 25.63 -14.16 8.87
CA GLN A 651 26.26 -15.41 8.45
C GLN A 651 25.52 -16.66 8.93
N ALA A 652 25.14 -16.69 10.21
CA ALA A 652 24.40 -17.81 10.81
C ALA A 652 22.95 -17.92 10.31
N GLU A 653 22.39 -16.82 9.80
CA GLU A 653 21.01 -16.74 9.32
C GLU A 653 20.89 -17.02 7.81
N LEU A 654 21.98 -17.08 7.06
CA LEU A 654 21.94 -17.31 5.61
C LEU A 654 21.23 -18.61 5.22
N PRO A 655 21.50 -19.78 5.84
CA PRO A 655 20.73 -21.01 5.61
C PRO A 655 19.20 -20.84 5.85
N PRO A 656 18.72 -20.40 7.03
CA PRO A 656 17.29 -20.25 7.25
C PRO A 656 16.65 -19.15 6.38
N LEU A 657 17.38 -18.11 5.98
CA LEU A 657 16.90 -17.11 5.01
C LEU A 657 16.62 -17.75 3.64
N ALA A 658 17.52 -18.62 3.16
CA ALA A 658 17.34 -19.36 1.91
C ALA A 658 16.11 -20.28 1.97
N LEU A 659 15.95 -21.03 3.07
CA LEU A 659 14.79 -21.93 3.28
C LEU A 659 13.47 -21.17 3.34
N ARG A 660 13.38 -20.07 4.10
CA ARG A 660 12.17 -19.23 4.14
C ARG A 660 11.83 -18.64 2.77
N THR A 661 12.85 -18.25 2.02
CA THR A 661 12.69 -17.74 0.65
C THR A 661 12.13 -18.82 -0.28
N PHE A 662 12.66 -20.04 -0.19
CA PHE A 662 12.18 -21.17 -0.99
C PHE A 662 10.74 -21.55 -0.65
N ASP A 663 10.37 -21.64 0.63
CA ASP A 663 9.01 -21.94 1.05
C ASP A 663 8.02 -20.84 0.58
N TRP A 664 8.42 -19.57 0.61
CA TRP A 664 7.62 -18.49 0.04
C TRP A 664 7.39 -18.67 -1.47
N ILE A 665 8.43 -19.05 -2.22
CA ILE A 665 8.32 -19.33 -3.67
C ILE A 665 7.32 -20.48 -3.90
N CYS A 666 7.43 -21.57 -3.14
CA CYS A 666 6.53 -22.71 -3.23
C CYS A 666 5.07 -22.28 -3.01
N ARG A 667 4.79 -21.61 -1.87
CA ARG A 667 3.43 -21.13 -1.53
C ARG A 667 2.85 -20.22 -2.61
N ARG A 668 3.68 -19.37 -3.23
CA ARG A 668 3.26 -18.42 -4.27
C ARG A 668 2.92 -19.13 -5.58
N LEU A 669 3.72 -20.11 -6.01
CA LEU A 669 3.52 -20.86 -7.25
C LEU A 669 2.41 -21.93 -7.15
N GLU A 670 2.16 -22.45 -5.94
CA GLU A 670 1.02 -23.32 -5.65
C GLU A 670 -0.32 -22.55 -5.73
N ARG A 671 -0.31 -21.25 -5.43
CA ARG A 671 -1.49 -20.37 -5.39
C ARG A 671 -1.38 -19.24 -6.41
N LEU A 672 -1.11 -19.60 -7.67
CA LEU A 672 -1.06 -18.62 -8.75
C LEU A 672 -2.43 -17.93 -8.91
N PRO A 673 -2.44 -16.59 -9.05
CA PRO A 673 -3.69 -15.86 -9.22
C PRO A 673 -4.40 -16.21 -10.54
N PRO A 674 -5.72 -16.00 -10.64
CA PRO A 674 -6.42 -16.09 -11.91
C PRO A 674 -5.95 -14.98 -12.88
N GLY A 675 -5.89 -15.29 -14.18
CA GLY A 675 -5.53 -14.34 -15.24
C GLY A 675 -4.04 -14.31 -15.62
N GLY A 676 -3.76 -14.19 -16.93
CA GLY A 676 -2.40 -14.31 -17.48
C GLY A 676 -1.40 -13.28 -16.95
N HIS A 677 -1.79 -12.00 -16.89
CA HIS A 677 -0.91 -10.92 -16.41
C HIS A 677 -0.54 -11.06 -14.93
N ALA A 678 -1.51 -11.37 -14.07
CA ALA A 678 -1.27 -11.58 -12.64
C ALA A 678 -0.36 -12.77 -12.37
N ARG A 679 -0.47 -13.85 -13.17
CA ARG A 679 0.44 -15.01 -13.12
C ARG A 679 1.87 -14.62 -13.45
N LEU A 680 2.07 -13.81 -14.50
CA LEU A 680 3.40 -13.35 -14.90
C LEU A 680 4.05 -12.46 -13.83
N ILE A 681 3.29 -11.58 -13.17
CA ILE A 681 3.79 -10.82 -12.01
C ILE A 681 4.22 -11.76 -10.88
N ALA A 682 3.44 -12.81 -10.60
CA ALA A 682 3.79 -13.79 -9.58
C ALA A 682 5.09 -14.52 -9.92
N VAL A 683 5.26 -14.95 -11.18
CA VAL A 683 6.50 -15.57 -11.69
C VAL A 683 7.70 -14.62 -11.56
N LYS A 684 7.55 -13.36 -11.98
CA LYS A 684 8.58 -12.32 -11.83
C LYS A 684 9.05 -12.19 -10.38
N LYS A 685 8.10 -12.10 -9.43
CA LYS A 685 8.43 -12.02 -7.99
C LYS A 685 9.10 -13.30 -7.47
N CYS A 686 8.73 -14.47 -7.96
CA CYS A 686 9.41 -15.72 -7.62
C CYS A 686 10.84 -15.78 -8.17
N ALA A 687 11.10 -15.24 -9.36
CA ALA A 687 12.46 -15.13 -9.91
C ALA A 687 13.33 -14.15 -9.10
N TYR A 688 12.74 -13.05 -8.60
CA TYR A 688 13.41 -12.12 -7.68
C TYR A 688 13.83 -12.85 -6.39
N ALA A 689 12.88 -13.57 -5.78
CA ALA A 689 13.13 -14.37 -4.59
C ALA A 689 14.20 -15.45 -4.84
N TRP A 690 14.14 -16.13 -5.99
CA TRP A 690 15.12 -17.12 -6.39
C TRP A 690 16.53 -16.53 -6.48
N ARG A 691 16.69 -15.35 -7.09
CA ARG A 691 17.98 -14.62 -7.12
C ARG A 691 18.55 -14.37 -5.74
N GLN A 692 17.72 -13.90 -4.80
CA GLN A 692 18.15 -13.65 -3.42
C GLN A 692 18.57 -14.94 -2.72
N MET A 693 17.78 -16.00 -2.88
CA MET A 693 18.13 -17.33 -2.35
C MET A 693 19.48 -17.82 -2.87
N MET A 694 19.75 -17.69 -4.19
CA MET A 694 21.04 -18.06 -4.78
C MET A 694 22.20 -17.25 -4.19
N PHE A 695 21.97 -15.96 -3.93
CA PHE A 695 22.96 -15.12 -3.26
C PHE A 695 23.23 -15.60 -1.84
N TYR A 696 22.19 -15.85 -1.03
CA TYR A 696 22.35 -16.35 0.35
C TYR A 696 23.09 -17.68 0.40
N LEU A 697 22.70 -18.64 -0.45
CA LEU A 697 23.37 -19.94 -0.56
C LEU A 697 24.84 -19.80 -0.96
N SER A 698 25.16 -18.83 -1.83
CA SER A 698 26.55 -18.58 -2.23
C SER A 698 27.43 -18.05 -1.11
N HIS A 699 26.84 -17.41 -0.10
CA HIS A 699 27.56 -16.82 1.05
C HIS A 699 27.48 -17.67 2.34
N ALA A 700 26.66 -18.73 2.37
CA ALA A 700 26.41 -19.56 3.58
C ALA A 700 27.61 -20.43 4.02
N GLY A 701 28.70 -20.49 3.24
CA GLY A 701 29.79 -21.45 3.42
C GLY A 701 29.49 -22.81 2.77
N SER A 702 30.51 -23.63 2.52
CA SER A 702 30.38 -24.85 1.70
C SER A 702 29.47 -25.91 2.33
N GLN A 703 29.70 -26.30 3.58
CA GLN A 703 28.91 -27.34 4.26
C GLN A 703 27.46 -26.89 4.52
N PRO A 704 27.20 -25.72 5.15
CA PRO A 704 25.83 -25.26 5.36
C PRO A 704 25.05 -25.10 4.05
N ARG A 705 25.70 -24.67 2.96
CA ARG A 705 25.09 -24.60 1.63
C ARG A 705 24.62 -25.96 1.15
N THR A 706 25.45 -27.00 1.24
CA THR A 706 25.09 -28.36 0.80
C THR A 706 23.89 -28.89 1.59
N ASP A 707 23.93 -28.74 2.91
CA ASP A 707 22.85 -29.20 3.81
C ASP A 707 21.54 -28.46 3.50
N THR A 708 21.61 -27.14 3.29
CA THR A 708 20.46 -26.31 2.94
C THR A 708 19.86 -26.71 1.59
N ILE A 709 20.69 -27.01 0.58
CA ILE A 709 20.22 -27.46 -0.73
C ILE A 709 19.53 -28.82 -0.61
N ALA A 710 20.05 -29.73 0.20
CA ALA A 710 19.40 -31.02 0.46
C ALA A 710 18.02 -30.84 1.10
N GLU A 711 17.88 -29.92 2.06
CA GLU A 711 16.59 -29.60 2.68
C GLU A 711 15.60 -28.93 1.71
N ILE A 712 16.08 -28.05 0.82
CA ILE A 712 15.28 -27.48 -0.27
C ILE A 712 14.72 -28.59 -1.17
N VAL A 713 15.56 -29.57 -1.53
CA VAL A 713 15.15 -30.72 -2.36
C VAL A 713 14.13 -31.59 -1.64
N ALA A 714 14.36 -31.94 -0.37
CA ALA A 714 13.40 -32.71 0.43
C ALA A 714 12.05 -31.96 0.57
N THR A 715 12.10 -30.65 0.82
CA THR A 715 10.91 -29.80 0.89
C THR A 715 10.14 -29.81 -0.42
N PHE A 716 10.83 -29.78 -1.55
CA PHE A 716 10.23 -29.83 -2.88
C PHE A 716 9.56 -31.18 -3.18
N GLU A 717 10.21 -32.29 -2.84
CA GLU A 717 9.71 -33.65 -3.08
C GLU A 717 8.43 -33.96 -2.29
N SER A 718 8.22 -33.31 -1.14
CA SER A 718 6.99 -33.41 -0.36
C SER A 718 5.77 -32.69 -0.96
N ARG A 719 5.95 -31.89 -2.03
CA ARG A 719 4.89 -31.05 -2.62
C ARG A 719 4.08 -31.80 -3.69
N LYS A 720 2.97 -31.19 -4.11
CA LYS A 720 2.05 -31.79 -5.09
C LYS A 720 2.74 -32.04 -6.45
N PRO A 721 2.46 -33.15 -7.15
CA PRO A 721 3.12 -33.48 -8.43
C PRO A 721 3.00 -32.41 -9.52
N SER A 722 1.86 -31.72 -9.61
CA SER A 722 1.63 -30.63 -10.58
C SER A 722 2.45 -29.36 -10.30
N PHE A 723 2.90 -29.17 -9.06
CA PHE A 723 3.87 -28.14 -8.71
C PHE A 723 5.30 -28.63 -9.01
N ALA A 724 5.61 -29.88 -8.67
CA ALA A 724 6.93 -30.47 -8.91
C ALA A 724 7.31 -30.45 -10.40
N HIS A 725 6.35 -30.74 -11.29
CA HIS A 725 6.59 -30.67 -12.73
C HIS A 725 7.01 -29.26 -13.20
N ARG A 726 6.42 -28.20 -12.64
CA ARG A 726 6.66 -26.81 -13.06
C ARG A 726 7.99 -26.24 -12.58
N LEU A 727 8.40 -26.50 -11.33
CA LEU A 727 9.64 -25.92 -10.77
C LEU A 727 10.86 -26.87 -10.88
N GLY A 728 10.64 -28.16 -11.20
CA GLY A 728 11.70 -29.16 -11.33
C GLY A 728 12.89 -28.76 -12.23
N PRO A 729 12.69 -28.13 -13.41
CA PRO A 729 13.80 -27.64 -14.23
C PRO A 729 14.73 -26.66 -13.51
N ALA A 730 14.18 -25.74 -12.71
CA ALA A 730 14.97 -24.77 -11.95
C ALA A 730 15.74 -25.43 -10.80
N LEU A 731 15.12 -26.41 -10.14
CA LEU A 731 15.75 -27.15 -9.05
C LEU A 731 16.91 -28.03 -9.52
N ARG A 732 16.75 -28.72 -10.66
CA ARG A 732 17.88 -29.44 -11.30
C ARG A 732 19.02 -28.49 -11.65
N GLY A 733 18.69 -27.29 -12.14
CA GLY A 733 19.68 -26.23 -12.38
C GLY A 733 20.44 -25.82 -11.13
N LEU A 734 19.75 -25.68 -9.99
CA LEU A 734 20.38 -25.38 -8.69
C LEU A 734 21.37 -26.49 -8.30
N GLN A 735 20.96 -27.75 -8.37
CA GLN A 735 21.82 -28.89 -8.03
C GLN A 735 23.07 -28.96 -8.92
N ARG A 736 22.91 -28.71 -10.23
CA ARG A 736 24.04 -28.69 -11.17
C ARG A 736 25.01 -27.55 -10.93
N ALA A 737 24.50 -26.33 -10.68
CA ALA A 737 25.35 -25.20 -10.34
C ALA A 737 26.08 -25.41 -9.01
N ALA A 738 25.44 -26.08 -8.04
CA ALA A 738 26.06 -26.45 -6.77
C ALA A 738 27.17 -27.50 -6.94
N ALA A 739 27.05 -28.38 -7.95
CA ALA A 739 28.08 -29.33 -8.36
C ALA A 739 29.19 -28.69 -9.23
N GLY A 740 29.16 -27.37 -9.46
CA GLY A 740 30.18 -26.64 -10.23
C GLY A 740 29.91 -26.51 -11.72
N ALA A 741 28.76 -27.00 -12.22
CA ALA A 741 28.43 -26.84 -13.64
C ALA A 741 27.91 -25.44 -13.95
N VAL A 742 28.35 -24.86 -15.06
CA VAL A 742 27.82 -23.58 -15.55
C VAL A 742 26.54 -23.82 -16.35
N LEU A 743 25.46 -23.12 -16.00
CA LEU A 743 24.16 -23.31 -16.63
C LEU A 743 23.97 -22.40 -17.85
N PRO A 744 23.42 -22.91 -18.97
CA PRO A 744 23.08 -22.08 -20.12
C PRO A 744 21.99 -21.05 -19.76
N GLN A 745 22.17 -19.79 -20.17
CA GLN A 745 21.26 -18.69 -19.79
C GLN A 745 19.92 -18.68 -20.55
N ARG A 746 19.85 -19.29 -21.73
CA ARG A 746 18.71 -19.11 -22.66
C ARG A 746 17.87 -20.37 -22.87
N GLN A 747 18.52 -21.52 -22.97
CA GLN A 747 17.89 -22.79 -23.31
C GLN A 747 17.97 -23.76 -22.14
N ALA A 748 17.16 -24.81 -22.18
CA ALA A 748 17.37 -25.94 -21.28
C ALA A 748 18.71 -26.60 -21.60
N ASP A 749 19.38 -27.09 -20.56
CA ASP A 749 20.47 -28.02 -20.76
C ASP A 749 19.93 -29.40 -21.17
N VAL A 750 20.83 -30.33 -21.52
CA VAL A 750 20.53 -31.67 -22.08
C VAL A 750 19.58 -32.48 -21.17
N ASP A 751 19.67 -32.30 -19.86
CA ASP A 751 18.83 -32.95 -18.83
C ASP A 751 17.56 -32.15 -18.47
N GLY A 752 17.28 -31.10 -19.23
CA GLY A 752 16.17 -30.19 -19.00
C GLY A 752 16.35 -29.27 -17.78
N SER A 753 17.56 -29.14 -17.23
CA SER A 753 17.87 -28.13 -16.21
C SER A 753 17.83 -26.71 -16.81
N ARG A 754 17.39 -25.72 -16.00
CA ARG A 754 17.15 -24.35 -16.47
C ARG A 754 17.47 -23.29 -15.41
N VAL A 755 17.86 -22.12 -15.87
CA VAL A 755 17.91 -20.90 -15.06
C VAL A 755 16.49 -20.36 -14.83
N PHE A 756 16.16 -19.99 -13.60
CA PHE A 756 14.87 -19.38 -13.30
C PHE A 756 14.92 -17.87 -13.50
N LEU A 757 14.44 -17.44 -14.66
CA LEU A 757 14.21 -16.05 -15.03
C LEU A 757 12.72 -15.70 -14.94
N GLY A 758 12.40 -14.44 -14.68
CA GLY A 758 11.03 -13.95 -14.51
C GLY A 758 10.45 -13.31 -15.77
N TRP A 759 11.31 -12.84 -16.67
CA TRP A 759 10.93 -12.20 -17.93
C TRP A 759 11.13 -13.13 -19.13
N THR A 760 10.29 -12.93 -20.15
CA THR A 760 10.39 -13.64 -21.42
C THR A 760 9.69 -12.82 -22.51
N SER A 761 10.19 -12.92 -23.75
CA SER A 761 9.56 -12.37 -24.95
C SER A 761 8.43 -13.25 -25.48
N GLY A 762 8.33 -14.52 -25.04
CA GLY A 762 7.33 -15.50 -25.49
C GLY A 762 6.46 -16.04 -24.35
N ARG A 763 5.97 -17.28 -24.51
CA ARG A 763 5.27 -17.98 -23.41
C ARG A 763 6.28 -18.42 -22.36
N HIS A 764 6.03 -18.08 -21.10
CA HIS A 764 6.90 -18.47 -20.00
C HIS A 764 6.79 -19.98 -19.75
N TRP A 765 7.92 -20.70 -19.72
CA TRP A 765 7.97 -22.16 -19.60
C TRP A 765 7.31 -22.70 -18.33
N LEU A 766 7.37 -21.95 -17.21
CA LEU A 766 6.67 -22.30 -15.96
C LEU A 766 5.13 -22.23 -16.07
N LEU A 767 4.62 -21.51 -17.08
CA LEU A 767 3.19 -21.34 -17.38
C LEU A 767 2.79 -22.06 -18.69
N ALA A 768 3.70 -22.85 -19.27
CA ALA A 768 3.36 -23.80 -20.31
C ALA A 768 2.68 -24.97 -19.61
N ASP A 769 1.43 -25.23 -20.00
CA ASP A 769 0.73 -26.48 -19.66
C ASP A 769 1.14 -27.52 -20.71
#